data_AF-A0A9X4L105-F1
#
_entry.id   AF-A0A9X4L105-F1
#
_cell.length_a   1.000
_cell.length_b   1.000
_cell.length_c   1.000
_cell.angle_alpha   90.00
_cell.angle_beta   90.00
_cell.angle_gamma   90.00
#
_symmetry.space_group_name_H-M   'P 1'
#
loop_
_entity.id
_entity.type
_entity.pdbx_description
1 polymer ?
#
loop_
_entity_poly.entity_id
_entity_poly.type
_entity_poly.pdbx_seq_one_letter_code
_entity_poly.pdbx_strand_id
1 'polypeptide(L)'
;MNVNQRFRMTWPRFCAALLTAALLLGQWAWSPSVASAASAFVQTAASGYSSQSGIQLESSSEGGQNVAFIDNGDYIAFSNVDFGSGASTFQVRVASNASGGAIEARLDGVNGTLVATAQVPGTGGWQNWTTVTTNASGATGVHTLYLKFTGGSGNLFNMLWFKFASGLSAFNQIEAEAYNGQSGIQTEPTSDAGGGSNVGFIDNGDYLTFNGVDFGSGASSVQARVASAAGGGSIEFRLDSLTGTLIGTVAVSGTGGWQNWTTASGQVSGASGVHNLYVKFTGGAGNLMNLNWFKFGTGTPTSGGDVVGKLFAGYQGWFNAQGDGSPNGGWVHWSKNSSAPTAGSNVNFELYPDIREYSKLYQTNLANLANGTQAKLFSSYDQETVNKHFEWMQTYNIDGAALQRFGADESDTPNNWKTNRDSVAVKVKNAAETYGRKFYVMYDITGMDASNWVNAVKHDWTTNVVNNMHLTSSSAYAKQNGKIVVCIWGIGFTDRPGTAAEHQSLIDWFKAQNVYVIGGVPTYWRTGNNDSKSGFMSVYESLDMLSPWFVGRFGAADVDNYSTNQYGPDLTYTQQRNIAYQPVIWPGFAWSNMTGGPTNQIPRLHGDFMWQQAYRLKQLGINTGYIAMFDEYDEGTAIAKAAENSAMIPTNQYFLTLNADGVAVSSDFYLRLAGDINRMFKGQIPVTASHPTTHQ
;
A
#
# COMPACT_ATOMS: atom_id res chain seq x y z
N MET A 1 -13.17 50.74 -86.26
CA MET A 1 -12.95 51.87 -85.36
C MET A 1 -11.99 51.44 -84.26
N ASN A 2 -10.85 52.13 -84.20
CA ASN A 2 -9.88 52.39 -83.11
C ASN A 2 -9.63 51.31 -82.01
N VAL A 3 -8.43 50.70 -81.95
CA VAL A 3 -7.12 51.25 -81.45
C VAL A 3 -7.23 51.41 -79.93
N ASN A 4 -6.50 50.72 -79.06
CA ASN A 4 -5.13 50.20 -78.99
C ASN A 4 -5.11 49.30 -77.71
N GLN A 5 -4.25 48.34 -77.40
CA GLN A 5 -3.03 47.67 -77.90
C GLN A 5 -2.75 46.62 -76.79
N ARG A 6 -2.22 45.40 -76.96
CA ARG A 6 -1.74 44.61 -78.09
C ARG A 6 -1.71 43.14 -77.66
N PHE A 7 -2.12 42.31 -78.61
CA PHE A 7 -1.72 40.94 -78.94
C PHE A 7 -1.99 39.72 -78.03
N ARG A 8 -2.92 38.94 -78.59
CA ARG A 8 -3.26 37.51 -78.50
C ARG A 8 -2.10 36.53 -78.80
N MET A 9 -2.33 35.30 -78.30
CA MET A 9 -2.22 33.97 -78.96
C MET A 9 -0.89 33.16 -78.96
N THR A 10 -0.98 32.03 -78.22
CA THR A 10 -0.78 30.60 -78.60
C THR A 10 0.60 29.90 -78.64
N TRP A 11 0.76 28.94 -77.68
CA TRP A 11 1.34 27.56 -77.68
C TRP A 11 2.79 27.27 -78.15
N PRO A 12 3.45 26.13 -77.77
CA PRO A 12 3.46 25.36 -76.49
C PRO A 12 4.86 24.87 -76.04
N ARG A 13 4.99 24.40 -74.78
CA ARG A 13 5.59 23.11 -74.34
C ARG A 13 6.25 23.13 -72.95
N PHE A 14 6.05 21.99 -72.28
CA PHE A 14 6.84 21.32 -71.24
C PHE A 14 6.89 21.87 -69.81
N CYS A 15 6.40 20.98 -68.93
CA CYS A 15 6.89 20.58 -67.62
C CYS A 15 6.92 21.58 -66.44
N ALA A 16 6.36 21.04 -65.36
CA ALA A 16 6.78 21.12 -63.97
C ALA A 16 6.09 22.17 -63.06
N ALA A 17 5.63 21.59 -61.94
CA ALA A 17 5.43 22.19 -60.62
C ALA A 17 4.29 23.20 -60.48
N LEU A 18 3.11 22.67 -60.17
CA LEU A 18 2.02 23.41 -59.54
C LEU A 18 2.24 23.44 -58.02
N LEU A 19 2.42 24.65 -57.50
CA LEU A 19 2.27 25.00 -56.10
C LEU A 19 0.99 25.83 -55.98
N THR A 20 0.01 25.37 -55.19
CA THR A 20 -0.84 26.17 -54.29
C THR A 20 -2.03 25.34 -53.82
N ALA A 21 -2.12 25.14 -52.50
CA ALA A 21 -3.32 25.37 -51.66
C ALA A 21 -3.19 24.56 -50.36
N ALA A 22 -2.82 25.26 -49.28
CA ALA A 22 -3.17 24.88 -47.91
C ALA A 22 -4.68 25.15 -47.71
N LEU A 23 -5.47 24.44 -46.90
CA LEU A 23 -5.29 24.00 -45.53
C LEU A 23 -6.41 22.99 -45.17
N LEU A 24 -6.19 22.24 -44.07
CA LEU A 24 -7.12 21.38 -43.31
C LEU A 24 -7.18 19.89 -43.67
N LEU A 25 -6.14 19.13 -43.30
CA LEU A 25 -6.28 17.79 -42.71
C LEU A 25 -5.16 17.56 -41.68
N GLY A 26 -5.53 16.93 -40.56
CA GLY A 26 -4.72 16.78 -39.36
C GLY A 26 -3.37 16.10 -39.58
N GLN A 27 -2.36 16.66 -38.92
CA GLN A 27 -1.02 16.10 -38.83
C GLN A 27 -1.09 14.78 -38.06
N TRP A 28 -0.89 13.67 -38.75
CA TRP A 28 -0.43 12.44 -38.14
C TRP A 28 1.01 12.70 -37.70
N ALA A 29 1.19 13.14 -36.46
CA ALA A 29 2.49 13.12 -35.82
C ALA A 29 2.90 11.66 -35.65
N TRP A 30 3.89 11.23 -36.42
CA TRP A 30 4.67 10.06 -36.07
C TRP A 30 5.33 10.34 -34.72
N SER A 31 4.79 9.78 -33.64
CA SER A 31 5.54 9.65 -32.40
C SER A 31 6.77 8.79 -32.71
N PRO A 32 8.01 9.26 -32.53
CA PRO A 32 9.15 8.37 -32.60
C PRO A 32 8.93 7.29 -31.53
N SER A 33 8.93 6.03 -31.96
CA SER A 33 8.92 4.90 -31.04
C SER A 33 10.11 5.05 -30.10
N VAL A 34 9.84 5.24 -28.81
CA VAL A 34 10.86 5.18 -27.77
C VAL A 34 11.43 3.77 -27.82
N ALA A 35 12.66 3.60 -28.29
CA ALA A 35 13.35 2.33 -28.20
C ALA A 35 13.45 1.96 -26.71
N SER A 36 12.91 0.79 -26.33
CA SER A 36 13.00 0.28 -24.96
C SER A 36 14.47 0.16 -24.55
N ALA A 37 14.81 0.58 -23.34
CA ALA A 37 16.16 0.43 -22.79
C ALA A 37 16.60 -1.04 -22.76
N ALA A 38 17.87 -1.30 -23.07
CA ALA A 38 18.45 -2.64 -23.06
C ALA A 38 18.80 -3.03 -21.62
N SER A 39 18.32 -4.18 -21.16
CA SER A 39 18.57 -4.62 -19.78
C SER A 39 20.06 -4.92 -19.53
N ALA A 40 20.62 -4.36 -18.46
CA ALA A 40 21.99 -4.66 -17.99
C ALA A 40 22.16 -6.13 -17.56
N PHE A 41 21.05 -6.81 -17.29
CA PHE A 41 21.00 -8.17 -16.75
C PHE A 41 20.95 -9.26 -17.82
N VAL A 42 20.98 -8.88 -19.10
CA VAL A 42 21.16 -9.80 -20.23
C VAL A 42 22.62 -9.74 -20.68
N GLN A 43 23.17 -10.90 -21.03
CA GLN A 43 24.51 -10.97 -21.57
C GLN A 43 24.58 -10.12 -22.85
N THR A 44 25.47 -9.13 -22.83
CA THR A 44 25.66 -8.18 -23.92
C THR A 44 26.98 -8.47 -24.60
N ALA A 45 26.94 -8.70 -25.92
CA ALA A 45 28.15 -8.87 -26.72
C ALA A 45 28.97 -7.57 -26.69
N ALA A 46 30.28 -7.68 -26.41
CA ALA A 46 31.17 -6.53 -26.35
C ALA A 46 31.27 -5.82 -27.71
N SER A 47 31.08 -6.55 -28.82
CA SER A 47 31.03 -6.00 -30.17
C SER A 47 29.78 -5.14 -30.46
N GLY A 48 28.77 -5.17 -29.60
CA GLY A 48 27.50 -4.44 -29.77
C GLY A 48 27.52 -3.00 -29.25
N TYR A 49 28.69 -2.39 -29.11
CA TYR A 49 28.82 -1.03 -28.56
C TYR A 49 28.14 0.03 -29.45
N SER A 50 27.64 1.10 -28.82
CA SER A 50 27.11 2.29 -29.51
C SER A 50 28.19 3.33 -29.82
N SER A 51 29.32 3.31 -29.10
CA SER A 51 30.49 4.17 -29.35
C SER A 51 31.76 3.49 -28.86
N GLN A 52 32.92 3.85 -29.43
CA GLN A 52 34.22 3.29 -29.07
C GLN A 52 35.37 4.26 -29.30
N SER A 53 36.51 3.99 -28.68
CA SER A 53 37.81 4.58 -29.03
C SER A 53 38.91 3.51 -28.99
N GLY A 54 39.74 3.49 -30.03
CA GLY A 54 41.02 2.74 -30.12
C GLY A 54 40.94 1.25 -30.42
N ILE A 55 39.76 0.63 -30.28
CA ILE A 55 39.61 -0.82 -30.41
C ILE A 55 39.41 -1.29 -31.85
N GLN A 56 39.53 -2.61 -32.07
CA GLN A 56 39.08 -3.29 -33.28
C GLN A 56 38.27 -4.54 -32.93
N LEU A 57 37.54 -5.09 -33.91
CA LEU A 57 36.83 -6.36 -33.78
C LEU A 57 37.57 -7.48 -34.49
N GLU A 58 37.56 -8.68 -33.90
CA GLU A 58 38.04 -9.91 -34.55
C GLU A 58 37.11 -11.10 -34.24
N SER A 59 37.33 -12.23 -34.90
CA SER A 59 36.53 -13.44 -34.67
C SER A 59 36.94 -14.13 -33.37
N SER A 60 35.95 -14.55 -32.57
CA SER A 60 36.20 -15.29 -31.34
C SER A 60 36.18 -16.81 -31.58
N SER A 61 37.07 -17.53 -30.88
CA SER A 61 37.04 -19.00 -30.79
C SER A 61 35.76 -19.55 -30.14
N GLU A 62 35.03 -18.74 -29.38
CA GLU A 62 33.72 -19.06 -28.79
C GLU A 62 32.53 -18.61 -29.65
N GLY A 63 32.80 -18.13 -30.87
CA GLY A 63 31.79 -17.67 -31.82
C GLY A 63 31.48 -16.17 -31.72
N GLY A 64 31.02 -15.58 -32.82
CA GLY A 64 30.78 -14.14 -32.92
C GLY A 64 32.07 -13.32 -33.04
N GLN A 65 31.98 -12.03 -32.68
CA GLN A 65 33.11 -11.11 -32.66
C GLN A 65 33.44 -10.66 -31.24
N ASN A 66 34.73 -10.57 -30.92
CA ASN A 66 35.22 -9.94 -29.70
C ASN A 66 35.85 -8.58 -29.98
N VAL A 67 35.91 -7.73 -28.96
CA VAL A 67 36.73 -6.51 -28.95
C VAL A 67 38.17 -6.91 -28.69
N ALA A 68 39.09 -6.37 -29.48
CA ALA A 68 40.52 -6.65 -29.50
C ALA A 68 41.33 -5.38 -29.76
N PHE A 69 42.66 -5.51 -29.77
CA PHE A 69 43.61 -4.40 -29.93
C PHE A 69 43.38 -3.29 -28.90
N ILE A 70 42.99 -3.69 -27.69
CA ILE A 70 42.67 -2.78 -26.60
C ILE A 70 43.96 -2.24 -26.00
N ASP A 71 44.19 -0.94 -26.11
CA ASP A 71 45.29 -0.23 -25.44
C ASP A 71 44.80 0.50 -24.17
N ASN A 72 45.75 0.92 -23.33
CA ASN A 72 45.41 1.70 -22.14
C ASN A 72 44.76 3.05 -22.49
N GLY A 73 43.55 3.28 -21.99
CA GLY A 73 42.77 4.49 -22.22
C GLY A 73 41.62 4.32 -23.21
N ASP A 74 41.58 3.20 -23.93
CA ASP A 74 40.49 2.85 -24.85
C ASP A 74 39.17 2.62 -24.11
N TYR A 75 38.07 2.70 -24.85
CA TYR A 75 36.75 2.41 -24.28
C TYR A 75 35.76 1.89 -25.32
N ILE A 76 34.72 1.24 -24.82
CA ILE A 76 33.46 1.00 -25.52
C ILE A 76 32.32 1.53 -24.66
N ALA A 77 31.23 1.98 -25.29
CA ALA A 77 30.06 2.50 -24.61
C ALA A 77 28.78 1.86 -25.13
N PHE A 78 27.77 1.74 -24.26
CA PHE A 78 26.45 1.21 -24.54
C PHE A 78 25.43 2.22 -24.06
N SER A 79 24.63 2.74 -24.99
CA SER A 79 23.58 3.72 -24.69
C SER A 79 22.32 3.03 -24.21
N ASN A 80 21.57 3.70 -23.33
CA ASN A 80 20.23 3.27 -22.90
C ASN A 80 20.23 1.90 -22.20
N VAL A 81 21.15 1.70 -21.25
CA VAL A 81 21.28 0.48 -20.45
C VAL A 81 20.48 0.62 -19.15
N ASP A 82 19.53 -0.28 -18.92
CA ASP A 82 18.66 -0.30 -17.75
C ASP A 82 19.21 -1.22 -16.65
N PHE A 83 19.63 -0.62 -15.54
CA PHE A 83 20.11 -1.29 -14.33
C PHE A 83 19.00 -1.57 -13.31
N GLY A 84 17.74 -1.28 -13.63
CA GLY A 84 16.59 -1.51 -12.75
C GLY A 84 16.80 -0.90 -11.37
N SER A 85 16.61 -1.70 -10.32
CA SER A 85 16.79 -1.26 -8.93
C SER A 85 18.25 -1.27 -8.45
N GLY A 86 19.20 -1.80 -9.22
CA GLY A 86 20.57 -1.98 -8.76
C GLY A 86 21.28 -3.19 -9.36
N ALA A 87 22.52 -2.99 -9.82
CA ALA A 87 23.43 -4.10 -10.09
C ALA A 87 24.39 -4.36 -8.91
N SER A 88 24.58 -5.64 -8.58
CA SER A 88 25.41 -6.12 -7.46
C SER A 88 26.74 -6.72 -7.90
N THR A 89 26.79 -7.29 -9.11
CA THR A 89 28.01 -7.85 -9.68
C THR A 89 28.11 -7.50 -11.15
N PHE A 90 29.36 -7.46 -11.61
CA PHE A 90 29.73 -7.24 -13.00
C PHE A 90 30.60 -8.40 -13.46
N GLN A 91 30.14 -9.10 -14.50
CA GLN A 91 30.82 -10.25 -15.10
C GLN A 91 31.31 -9.90 -16.50
N VAL A 92 32.53 -10.30 -16.82
CA VAL A 92 33.13 -10.07 -18.14
C VAL A 92 33.88 -11.29 -18.63
N ARG A 93 33.67 -11.66 -19.90
CA ARG A 93 34.41 -12.72 -20.60
C ARG A 93 35.60 -12.13 -21.34
N VAL A 94 36.80 -12.53 -20.91
CA VAL A 94 38.06 -11.89 -21.32
C VAL A 94 39.16 -12.92 -21.62
N ALA A 95 40.12 -12.55 -22.46
CA ALA A 95 41.31 -13.35 -22.79
C ALA A 95 42.53 -12.43 -22.94
N SER A 96 43.72 -12.86 -22.54
CA SER A 96 44.95 -12.07 -22.68
C SER A 96 46.17 -12.97 -22.85
N ASN A 97 47.00 -12.65 -23.85
CA ASN A 97 48.36 -13.20 -23.98
C ASN A 97 49.43 -12.33 -23.30
N ALA A 98 49.02 -11.19 -22.72
CA ALA A 98 49.88 -10.28 -21.98
C ALA A 98 49.64 -10.44 -20.47
N SER A 99 50.06 -9.46 -19.67
CA SER A 99 49.78 -9.41 -18.23
C SER A 99 48.32 -9.10 -17.89
N GLY A 100 47.50 -8.76 -18.89
CA GLY A 100 46.13 -8.30 -18.72
C GLY A 100 46.04 -6.81 -18.37
N GLY A 101 45.05 -6.43 -17.55
CA GLY A 101 44.74 -5.04 -17.22
C GLY A 101 43.48 -4.95 -16.35
N ALA A 102 42.72 -3.86 -16.47
CA ALA A 102 41.44 -3.71 -15.80
C ALA A 102 40.39 -3.03 -16.67
N ILE A 103 39.13 -3.39 -16.42
CA ILE A 103 37.94 -2.80 -17.03
C ILE A 103 37.19 -2.01 -15.95
N GLU A 104 37.08 -0.70 -16.14
CA GLU A 104 36.27 0.18 -15.31
C GLU A 104 34.88 0.36 -15.94
N ALA A 105 33.83 -0.08 -15.26
CA ALA A 105 32.45 0.21 -15.64
C ALA A 105 32.04 1.56 -15.05
N ARG A 106 31.71 2.53 -15.92
CA ARG A 106 31.39 3.91 -15.55
C ARG A 106 30.06 4.37 -16.15
N LEU A 107 29.31 5.19 -15.42
CA LEU A 107 28.02 5.72 -15.89
C LEU A 107 28.16 7.14 -16.41
N ASP A 108 27.46 7.42 -17.51
CA ASP A 108 27.22 8.74 -18.11
C ASP A 108 28.48 9.53 -18.51
N GLY A 109 29.62 8.84 -18.61
CA GLY A 109 30.85 9.37 -19.20
C GLY A 109 32.05 8.46 -18.99
N VAL A 110 33.06 8.59 -19.85
CA VAL A 110 34.33 7.84 -19.73
C VAL A 110 35.09 8.15 -18.42
N ASN A 111 34.80 9.29 -17.79
CA ASN A 111 35.28 9.65 -16.45
C ASN A 111 34.11 9.86 -15.46
N GLY A 112 32.93 9.32 -15.76
CA GLY A 112 31.74 9.41 -14.90
C GLY A 112 31.80 8.46 -13.71
N THR A 113 30.63 8.26 -13.07
CA THR A 113 30.49 7.47 -11.83
C THR A 113 31.01 6.06 -12.02
N LEU A 114 32.06 5.68 -11.28
CA LEU A 114 32.60 4.32 -11.30
C LEU A 114 31.69 3.39 -10.51
N VAL A 115 31.22 2.32 -11.14
CA VAL A 115 30.30 1.36 -10.53
C VAL A 115 30.89 -0.03 -10.34
N ALA A 116 31.95 -0.39 -11.09
CA ALA A 116 32.72 -1.61 -10.90
C ALA A 116 34.12 -1.51 -11.52
N THR A 117 35.07 -2.28 -11.00
CA THR A 117 36.39 -2.50 -11.62
C THR A 117 36.66 -4.01 -11.69
N ALA A 118 36.77 -4.56 -12.90
CA ALA A 118 37.10 -5.96 -13.14
C ALA A 118 38.59 -6.09 -13.50
N GLN A 119 39.34 -6.88 -12.73
CA GLN A 119 40.74 -7.20 -13.04
C GLN A 119 40.78 -8.31 -14.08
N VAL A 120 41.54 -8.09 -15.16
CA VAL A 120 41.74 -9.05 -16.25
C VAL A 120 43.11 -9.69 -16.08
N PRO A 121 43.21 -10.99 -15.79
CA PRO A 121 44.49 -11.68 -15.69
C PRO A 121 45.06 -12.03 -17.07
N GLY A 122 46.37 -12.36 -17.12
CA GLY A 122 46.94 -13.08 -18.24
C GLY A 122 46.35 -14.50 -18.32
N THR A 123 45.77 -14.86 -19.45
CA THR A 123 45.09 -16.17 -19.65
C THR A 123 45.89 -17.14 -20.52
N GLY A 124 47.10 -16.74 -20.92
CA GLY A 124 48.01 -17.56 -21.73
C GLY A 124 47.69 -17.61 -23.22
N GLY A 125 46.82 -16.71 -23.72
CA GLY A 125 46.50 -16.61 -25.14
C GLY A 125 45.36 -15.62 -25.43
N TRP A 126 45.38 -15.01 -26.62
CA TRP A 126 44.37 -14.01 -27.06
C TRP A 126 42.95 -14.57 -27.23
N GLN A 127 42.82 -15.90 -27.27
CA GLN A 127 41.55 -16.61 -27.45
C GLN A 127 41.35 -17.67 -26.35
N ASN A 128 42.14 -17.61 -25.26
CA ASN A 128 41.97 -18.44 -24.07
C ASN A 128 41.07 -17.69 -23.09
N TRP A 129 39.77 -17.96 -23.15
CA TRP A 129 38.76 -17.17 -22.46
C TRP A 129 38.54 -17.60 -21.00
N THR A 130 38.46 -16.62 -20.10
CA THR A 130 38.01 -16.76 -18.72
C THR A 130 36.91 -15.74 -18.39
N THR A 131 36.06 -16.05 -17.41
CA THR A 131 35.04 -15.11 -16.92
C THR A 131 35.50 -14.55 -15.59
N VAL A 132 35.68 -13.24 -15.53
CA VAL A 132 35.99 -12.53 -14.29
C VAL A 132 34.71 -11.93 -13.73
N THR A 133 34.55 -11.98 -12.41
CA THR A 133 33.40 -11.43 -11.68
C THR A 133 33.92 -10.48 -10.61
N THR A 134 33.29 -9.32 -10.49
CA THR A 134 33.58 -8.32 -9.46
C THR A 134 32.28 -7.76 -8.90
N ASN A 135 32.35 -7.12 -7.74
CA ASN A 135 31.19 -6.44 -7.17
C ASN A 135 30.90 -5.16 -7.96
N ALA A 136 29.61 -4.82 -8.06
CA ALA A 136 29.11 -3.57 -8.60
C ALA A 136 28.27 -2.85 -7.54
N SER A 137 28.30 -1.53 -7.55
CA SER A 137 27.50 -0.71 -6.64
C SER A 137 27.15 0.64 -7.27
N GLY A 138 26.00 1.20 -6.93
CA GLY A 138 25.59 2.54 -7.37
C GLY A 138 25.09 2.62 -8.82
N ALA A 139 24.86 1.48 -9.49
CA ALA A 139 24.26 1.42 -10.82
C ALA A 139 22.77 1.10 -10.71
N THR A 140 21.90 2.11 -10.82
CA THR A 140 20.43 2.00 -10.72
C THR A 140 19.77 2.81 -11.84
N GLY A 141 18.63 2.40 -12.39
CA GLY A 141 17.94 3.14 -13.45
C GLY A 141 18.64 3.06 -14.80
N VAL A 142 18.29 3.97 -15.72
CA VAL A 142 18.75 3.93 -17.11
C VAL A 142 19.90 4.89 -17.35
N HIS A 143 21.02 4.38 -17.88
CA HIS A 143 22.26 5.12 -18.07
C HIS A 143 22.92 4.85 -19.42
N THR A 144 23.92 5.67 -19.78
CA THR A 144 24.94 5.26 -20.75
C THR A 144 26.09 4.59 -19.99
N LEU A 145 26.35 3.32 -20.29
CA LEU A 145 27.45 2.56 -19.69
C LEU A 145 28.72 2.72 -20.53
N TYR A 146 29.82 3.12 -19.90
CA TYR A 146 31.17 3.12 -20.45
C TYR A 146 31.97 1.98 -19.83
N LEU A 147 32.65 1.20 -20.65
CA LEU A 147 33.68 0.25 -20.23
C LEU A 147 35.03 0.80 -20.66
N LYS A 148 35.76 1.38 -19.71
CA LYS A 148 37.08 1.98 -19.94
C LYS A 148 38.17 0.97 -19.63
N PHE A 149 39.12 0.83 -20.53
CA PHE A 149 40.21 -0.14 -20.42
C PHE A 149 41.47 0.54 -19.90
N THR A 150 42.09 -0.08 -18.90
CA THR A 150 43.27 0.47 -18.21
C THR A 150 44.34 -0.61 -18.04
N GLY A 151 45.61 -0.24 -18.13
CA GLY A 151 46.71 -1.21 -18.04
C GLY A 151 48.06 -0.63 -18.45
N GLY A 152 48.99 -1.53 -18.78
CA GLY A 152 50.33 -1.18 -19.25
C GLY A 152 50.37 -0.71 -20.71
N SER A 153 51.56 -0.72 -21.32
CA SER A 153 51.76 -0.37 -22.73
C SER A 153 51.47 -1.55 -23.68
N GLY A 154 50.85 -1.27 -24.82
CA GLY A 154 50.49 -2.26 -25.84
C GLY A 154 49.18 -2.98 -25.53
N ASN A 155 48.78 -3.87 -26.44
CA ASN A 155 47.51 -4.61 -26.34
C ASN A 155 47.36 -5.31 -24.97
N LEU A 156 46.25 -5.04 -24.29
CA LEU A 156 45.98 -5.48 -22.92
C LEU A 156 45.29 -6.85 -22.88
N PHE A 157 44.11 -6.95 -23.49
CA PHE A 157 43.26 -8.13 -23.49
C PHE A 157 42.20 -8.03 -24.59
N ASN A 158 41.49 -9.13 -24.82
CA ASN A 158 40.28 -9.22 -25.61
C ASN A 158 39.06 -9.35 -24.70
N MET A 159 37.91 -8.83 -25.14
CA MET A 159 36.63 -8.90 -24.42
C MET A 159 35.51 -9.41 -25.33
N LEU A 160 34.80 -10.45 -24.93
CA LEU A 160 33.75 -11.08 -25.74
C LEU A 160 32.34 -10.60 -25.35
N TRP A 161 32.02 -10.61 -24.06
CA TRP A 161 30.72 -10.18 -23.55
C TRP A 161 30.83 -9.71 -22.10
N PHE A 162 29.81 -8.97 -21.65
CA PHE A 162 29.61 -8.64 -20.24
C PHE A 162 28.16 -8.89 -19.81
N LYS A 163 27.94 -8.95 -18.50
CA LYS A 163 26.63 -9.07 -17.88
C LYS A 163 26.67 -8.49 -16.46
N PHE A 164 25.65 -7.73 -16.06
CA PHE A 164 25.42 -7.44 -14.65
C PHE A 164 24.46 -8.45 -14.04
N ALA A 165 24.53 -8.67 -12.73
CA ALA A 165 23.48 -9.36 -11.98
C ALA A 165 22.81 -8.38 -11.03
N SER A 166 21.51 -8.54 -10.83
CA SER A 166 20.81 -7.84 -9.75
C SER A 166 21.27 -8.40 -8.39
N GLY A 167 21.28 -7.56 -7.35
CA GLY A 167 21.50 -8.02 -5.98
C GLY A 167 20.44 -9.01 -5.52
N LEU A 168 20.77 -9.84 -4.54
CA LEU A 168 19.76 -10.54 -3.74
C LEU A 168 19.04 -9.47 -2.92
N SER A 169 17.87 -9.04 -3.38
CA SER A 169 17.10 -8.05 -2.62
C SER A 169 16.72 -8.64 -1.26
N ALA A 170 17.01 -7.92 -0.18
CA ALA A 170 16.58 -8.27 1.17
C ALA A 170 15.05 -8.37 1.25
N PHE A 171 14.33 -7.68 0.36
CA PHE A 171 12.88 -7.58 0.33
C PHE A 171 12.19 -8.67 -0.52
N ASN A 172 12.97 -9.57 -1.11
CA ASN A 172 12.46 -10.82 -1.66
C ASN A 172 12.59 -11.94 -0.63
N GLN A 173 11.86 -13.03 -0.85
CA GLN A 173 12.10 -14.26 -0.09
C GLN A 173 13.48 -14.78 -0.45
N ILE A 174 14.31 -14.99 0.58
CA ILE A 174 15.64 -15.58 0.46
C ILE A 174 15.56 -16.98 1.03
N GLU A 175 15.66 -17.99 0.16
CA GLU A 175 15.74 -19.38 0.56
C GLU A 175 17.00 -19.61 1.39
N ALA A 176 16.87 -20.33 2.50
CA ALA A 176 17.97 -20.54 3.43
C ALA A 176 19.09 -21.37 2.80
N GLU A 177 18.73 -22.35 1.95
CA GLU A 177 19.65 -23.18 1.19
C GLU A 177 20.36 -22.44 0.05
N ALA A 178 19.99 -21.20 -0.26
CA ALA A 178 20.67 -20.36 -1.25
C ALA A 178 21.92 -19.65 -0.68
N TYR A 179 22.45 -20.11 0.46
CA TYR A 179 23.62 -19.53 1.11
C TYR A 179 24.87 -19.59 0.22
N ASN A 180 25.76 -18.61 0.38
CA ASN A 180 27.10 -18.61 -0.23
C ASN A 180 28.16 -19.32 0.63
N GLY A 181 27.90 -19.46 1.92
CA GLY A 181 28.78 -20.11 2.90
C GLY A 181 28.00 -20.52 4.14
N GLN A 182 28.49 -21.51 4.87
CA GLN A 182 27.82 -22.05 6.06
C GLN A 182 28.82 -22.66 7.06
N SER A 183 28.38 -22.88 8.30
CA SER A 183 29.02 -23.77 9.26
C SER A 183 27.99 -24.59 10.02
N GLY A 184 28.26 -25.90 10.16
CA GLY A 184 27.55 -26.83 11.05
C GLY A 184 26.20 -27.37 10.55
N ILE A 185 25.66 -26.82 9.47
CA ILE A 185 24.30 -27.15 9.01
C ILE A 185 24.26 -28.23 7.93
N GLN A 186 23.05 -28.74 7.64
CA GLN A 186 22.76 -29.57 6.46
C GLN A 186 21.46 -29.12 5.79
N THR A 187 21.27 -29.47 4.53
CA THR A 187 19.99 -29.28 3.83
C THR A 187 19.20 -30.58 3.79
N GLU A 188 17.87 -30.46 3.86
CA GLU A 188 16.94 -31.60 3.73
C GLU A 188 15.68 -31.19 2.96
N PRO A 189 14.92 -32.14 2.38
CA PRO A 189 13.65 -31.82 1.72
C PRO A 189 12.64 -31.21 2.70
N THR A 190 11.99 -30.11 2.28
CA THR A 190 10.95 -29.46 3.09
C THR A 190 9.55 -29.97 2.77
N SER A 191 8.72 -30.08 3.80
CA SER A 191 7.27 -30.31 3.67
C SER A 191 6.45 -29.01 3.67
N ASP A 192 7.11 -27.85 3.74
CA ASP A 192 6.43 -26.56 3.70
C ASP A 192 5.75 -26.30 2.35
N ALA A 193 4.85 -25.33 2.32
CA ALA A 193 4.20 -24.89 1.09
C ALA A 193 5.26 -24.38 0.08
N GLY A 194 5.27 -24.96 -1.12
CA GLY A 194 6.26 -24.66 -2.17
C GLY A 194 7.25 -25.80 -2.45
N GLY A 195 7.42 -26.73 -1.51
CA GLY A 195 8.42 -27.80 -1.63
C GLY A 195 9.85 -27.25 -1.63
N GLY A 196 10.81 -28.02 -2.17
CA GLY A 196 12.23 -27.64 -2.21
C GLY A 196 13.03 -28.24 -1.06
N SER A 197 14.03 -27.50 -0.56
CA SER A 197 14.83 -27.89 0.60
C SER A 197 14.69 -26.85 1.71
N ASN A 198 15.07 -27.21 2.93
CA ASN A 198 15.31 -26.27 4.02
C ASN A 198 16.70 -26.51 4.60
N VAL A 199 17.19 -25.57 5.41
CA VAL A 199 18.37 -25.76 6.26
C VAL A 199 17.93 -26.35 7.60
N GLY A 200 18.63 -27.38 8.06
CA GLY A 200 18.39 -28.07 9.32
C GLY A 200 19.69 -28.54 9.98
N PHE A 201 19.56 -29.37 11.02
CA PHE A 201 20.68 -29.79 11.88
C PHE A 201 21.43 -28.61 12.52
N ILE A 202 20.67 -27.54 12.82
CA ILE A 202 21.23 -26.27 13.29
C ILE A 202 21.50 -26.36 14.79
N ASP A 203 22.77 -26.29 15.18
CA ASP A 203 23.21 -26.20 16.57
C ASP A 203 23.57 -24.75 16.97
N ASN A 204 23.76 -24.52 18.27
CA ASN A 204 24.19 -23.22 18.77
C ASN A 204 25.59 -22.85 18.24
N GLY A 205 25.68 -21.71 17.55
CA GLY A 205 26.92 -21.17 16.99
C GLY A 205 27.04 -21.33 15.48
N ASP A 206 26.16 -22.13 14.87
CA ASP A 206 26.11 -22.33 13.42
C ASP A 206 25.66 -21.07 12.68
N TYR A 207 25.96 -21.01 11.38
CA TYR A 207 25.61 -19.84 10.58
C TYR A 207 25.50 -20.11 9.08
N LEU A 208 24.84 -19.18 8.40
CA LEU A 208 24.79 -19.02 6.95
C LEU A 208 25.34 -17.64 6.55
N THR A 209 25.88 -17.51 5.34
CA THR A 209 26.33 -16.24 4.77
C THR A 209 25.74 -16.01 3.39
N PHE A 210 25.28 -14.78 3.13
CA PHE A 210 24.74 -14.33 1.85
C PHE A 210 25.49 -13.08 1.39
N ASN A 211 26.02 -13.11 0.17
CA ASN A 211 26.84 -12.03 -0.35
C ASN A 211 25.98 -11.00 -1.09
N GLY A 212 26.27 -9.72 -0.90
CA GLY A 212 25.66 -8.63 -1.68
C GLY A 212 24.14 -8.53 -1.55
N VAL A 213 23.63 -8.67 -0.33
CA VAL A 213 22.21 -8.47 0.00
C VAL A 213 21.88 -6.98 0.00
N ASP A 214 20.90 -6.58 -0.79
CA ASP A 214 20.50 -5.18 -0.95
C ASP A 214 19.30 -4.83 -0.05
N PHE A 215 19.55 -4.01 0.97
CA PHE A 215 18.57 -3.48 1.92
C PHE A 215 17.96 -2.14 1.48
N GLY A 216 18.23 -1.67 0.26
CA GLY A 216 17.67 -0.43 -0.29
C GLY A 216 17.89 0.76 0.65
N SER A 217 16.84 1.54 0.91
CA SER A 217 16.90 2.69 1.83
C SER A 217 16.86 2.31 3.31
N GLY A 218 16.65 1.04 3.66
CA GLY A 218 16.50 0.61 5.05
C GLY A 218 15.49 -0.53 5.23
N ALA A 219 15.89 -1.61 5.89
CA ALA A 219 14.97 -2.60 6.45
C ALA A 219 14.64 -2.27 7.91
N SER A 220 13.38 -2.47 8.27
CA SER A 220 12.83 -2.27 9.62
C SER A 220 12.25 -3.56 10.23
N SER A 221 12.09 -4.61 9.42
CA SER A 221 11.64 -5.93 9.86
C SER A 221 12.36 -7.07 9.16
N VAL A 222 12.30 -8.23 9.78
CA VAL A 222 12.63 -9.52 9.18
C VAL A 222 11.58 -10.56 9.58
N GLN A 223 11.21 -11.42 8.64
CA GLN A 223 10.42 -12.63 8.84
C GLN A 223 11.31 -13.84 8.53
N ALA A 224 11.17 -14.91 9.30
CA ALA A 224 11.86 -16.18 9.10
C ALA A 224 10.85 -17.33 9.19
N ARG A 225 10.85 -18.20 8.19
CA ARG A 225 10.00 -19.39 8.13
C ARG A 225 10.73 -20.56 8.77
N VAL A 226 10.25 -20.98 9.93
CA VAL A 226 10.98 -21.85 10.85
C VAL A 226 10.13 -23.01 11.34
N ALA A 227 10.79 -24.11 11.70
CA ALA A 227 10.20 -25.26 12.38
C ALA A 227 11.14 -25.73 13.50
N SER A 228 10.59 -26.25 14.60
CA SER A 228 11.40 -26.79 15.69
C SER A 228 10.61 -27.85 16.47
N ALA A 229 11.19 -29.04 16.62
CA ALA A 229 10.67 -30.04 17.57
C ALA A 229 11.22 -29.85 19.00
N ALA A 230 12.21 -28.96 19.17
CA ALA A 230 12.84 -28.64 20.44
C ALA A 230 12.23 -27.35 21.05
N GLY A 231 12.92 -26.75 22.03
CA GLY A 231 12.52 -25.48 22.63
C GLY A 231 12.71 -24.25 21.74
N GLY A 232 13.40 -24.40 20.60
CA GLY A 232 13.78 -23.31 19.71
C GLY A 232 15.08 -22.62 20.13
N GLY A 233 15.21 -21.33 19.80
CA GLY A 233 16.42 -20.53 19.96
C GLY A 233 16.24 -19.14 19.36
N SER A 234 17.32 -18.54 18.87
CA SER A 234 17.29 -17.25 18.20
C SER A 234 18.06 -17.28 16.88
N ILE A 235 17.59 -16.49 15.93
CA ILE A 235 18.29 -16.19 14.67
C ILE A 235 18.76 -14.74 14.74
N GLU A 236 20.07 -14.53 14.70
CA GLU A 236 20.71 -13.22 14.64
C GLU A 236 21.07 -12.88 13.19
N PHE A 237 20.64 -11.70 12.72
CA PHE A 237 21.01 -11.16 11.42
C PHE A 237 22.09 -10.10 11.60
N ARG A 238 23.26 -10.31 11.00
CA ARG A 238 24.46 -9.47 11.18
C ARG A 238 25.03 -9.01 9.85
N LEU A 239 25.52 -7.78 9.80
CA LEU A 239 26.15 -7.22 8.60
C LEU A 239 27.68 -7.43 8.60
N ASP A 240 28.19 -7.79 7.43
CA ASP A 240 29.59 -7.81 7.00
C ASP A 240 30.54 -8.80 7.72
N SER A 241 30.20 -9.28 8.92
CA SER A 241 30.89 -10.38 9.60
C SER A 241 30.05 -11.05 10.70
N LEU A 242 30.47 -12.23 11.18
CA LEU A 242 29.84 -12.93 12.32
C LEU A 242 29.83 -12.13 13.64
N THR A 243 30.73 -11.16 13.77
CA THR A 243 30.82 -10.24 14.90
C THR A 243 30.43 -8.80 14.53
N GLY A 244 29.93 -8.60 13.31
CA GLY A 244 29.53 -7.30 12.79
C GLY A 244 28.20 -6.82 13.38
N THR A 245 27.72 -5.69 12.86
CA THR A 245 26.52 -5.01 13.34
C THR A 245 25.33 -5.96 13.40
N LEU A 246 24.81 -6.22 14.59
CA LEU A 246 23.56 -6.96 14.77
C LEU A 246 22.40 -6.05 14.35
N ILE A 247 21.75 -6.40 13.26
CA ILE A 247 20.66 -5.60 12.71
C ILE A 247 19.29 -6.09 13.17
N GLY A 248 19.15 -7.36 13.54
CA GLY A 248 17.89 -7.90 14.03
C GLY A 248 18.03 -9.27 14.68
N THR A 249 17.05 -9.63 15.49
CA THR A 249 16.96 -10.95 16.12
C THR A 249 15.54 -11.48 16.01
N VAL A 250 15.39 -12.73 15.59
CA VAL A 250 14.12 -13.46 15.57
C VAL A 250 14.16 -14.54 16.63
N ALA A 251 13.28 -14.46 17.62
CA ALA A 251 13.09 -15.53 18.59
C ALA A 251 12.24 -16.65 17.99
N VAL A 252 12.69 -17.89 18.13
CA VAL A 252 12.03 -19.10 17.63
C VAL A 252 11.64 -19.96 18.82
N SER A 253 10.37 -20.38 18.86
CA SER A 253 9.84 -21.31 19.86
C SER A 253 9.52 -22.66 19.22
N GLY A 254 9.33 -23.70 20.04
CA GLY A 254 8.94 -25.03 19.56
C GLY A 254 7.62 -24.99 18.77
N THR A 255 7.64 -25.55 17.56
CA THR A 255 6.49 -25.58 16.64
C THR A 255 5.77 -26.92 16.62
N GLY A 256 6.21 -27.86 17.47
CA GLY A 256 5.63 -29.20 17.60
C GLY A 256 6.18 -30.23 16.61
N GLY A 257 7.22 -29.90 15.83
CA GLY A 257 7.89 -30.84 14.92
C GLY A 257 8.93 -30.15 14.01
N TRP A 258 9.88 -30.93 13.49
CA TRP A 258 10.97 -30.44 12.61
C TRP A 258 10.49 -29.92 11.25
N GLN A 259 9.25 -30.23 10.92
CA GLN A 259 8.62 -29.92 9.64
C GLN A 259 7.25 -29.25 9.84
N ASN A 260 6.96 -28.79 11.07
CA ASN A 260 5.78 -27.99 11.39
C ASN A 260 6.14 -26.52 11.29
N TRP A 261 5.79 -25.89 10.16
CA TRP A 261 6.32 -24.57 9.80
C TRP A 261 5.46 -23.42 10.30
N THR A 262 6.10 -22.45 10.97
CA THR A 262 5.52 -21.15 11.33
C THR A 262 6.40 -20.02 10.82
N THR A 263 5.86 -18.81 10.73
CA THR A 263 6.64 -17.60 10.38
C THR A 263 6.86 -16.78 11.63
N ALA A 264 8.11 -16.66 12.06
CA ALA A 264 8.53 -15.82 13.16
C ALA A 264 9.04 -14.47 12.62
N SER A 265 8.96 -13.41 13.44
CA SER A 265 9.31 -12.05 13.02
C SER A 265 10.21 -11.37 14.05
N GLY A 266 11.04 -10.44 13.58
CA GLY A 266 11.97 -9.66 14.40
C GLY A 266 12.09 -8.23 13.87
N GLN A 267 12.35 -7.29 14.77
CA GLN A 267 12.65 -5.90 14.40
C GLN A 267 14.03 -5.83 13.76
N VAL A 268 14.18 -4.94 12.79
CA VAL A 268 15.47 -4.65 12.15
C VAL A 268 15.80 -3.16 12.30
N SER A 269 17.07 -2.86 12.54
CA SER A 269 17.58 -1.49 12.58
C SER A 269 18.99 -1.44 12.00
N GLY A 270 19.32 -0.34 11.32
CA GLY A 270 20.68 -0.10 10.82
C GLY A 270 21.07 -0.92 9.59
N ALA A 271 20.11 -1.46 8.85
CA ALA A 271 20.35 -2.22 7.62
C ALA A 271 19.86 -1.45 6.39
N SER A 272 20.75 -0.77 5.67
CA SER A 272 20.48 -0.02 4.44
C SER A 272 21.63 -0.17 3.45
N GLY A 273 21.38 -0.11 2.14
CA GLY A 273 22.41 -0.34 1.13
C GLY A 273 22.77 -1.82 1.00
N VAL A 274 23.90 -2.10 0.34
CA VAL A 274 24.32 -3.46 0.00
C VAL A 274 25.36 -3.98 1.00
N HIS A 275 25.10 -5.15 1.59
CA HIS A 275 25.96 -5.76 2.61
C HIS A 275 26.10 -7.27 2.42
N ASN A 276 27.15 -7.86 2.99
CA ASN A 276 27.15 -9.30 3.22
C ASN A 276 26.33 -9.60 4.48
N LEU A 277 25.35 -10.48 4.38
CA LEU A 277 24.49 -10.86 5.49
C LEU A 277 24.95 -12.17 6.12
N TYR A 278 25.12 -12.16 7.44
CA TYR A 278 25.39 -13.33 8.26
C TYR A 278 24.15 -13.68 9.07
N VAL A 279 23.68 -14.91 8.95
CA VAL A 279 22.53 -15.45 9.70
C VAL A 279 23.09 -16.45 10.70
N LYS A 280 23.15 -16.06 11.97
CA LYS A 280 23.77 -16.84 13.05
C LYS A 280 22.70 -17.41 13.99
N PHE A 281 22.85 -18.67 14.36
CA PHE A 281 21.92 -19.37 15.24
C PHE A 281 22.45 -19.45 16.66
N THR A 282 21.63 -19.10 17.65
CA THR A 282 21.99 -19.13 19.07
C THR A 282 20.92 -19.82 19.90
N GLY A 283 21.31 -20.55 20.94
CA GLY A 283 20.36 -21.32 21.75
C GLY A 283 21.01 -22.29 22.74
N GLY A 284 20.22 -23.25 23.22
CA GLY A 284 20.67 -24.31 24.12
C GLY A 284 21.50 -25.39 23.43
N ALA A 285 21.71 -26.52 24.12
CA ALA A 285 22.43 -27.66 23.55
C ALA A 285 21.53 -28.50 22.61
N GLY A 286 22.12 -29.00 21.53
CA GLY A 286 21.46 -29.82 20.51
C GLY A 286 20.68 -28.99 19.47
N ASN A 287 20.07 -29.71 18.52
CA ASN A 287 19.38 -29.09 17.39
C ASN A 287 18.33 -28.07 17.85
N LEU A 288 18.41 -26.86 17.30
CA LEU A 288 17.59 -25.71 17.70
C LEU A 288 16.34 -25.59 16.85
N MET A 289 16.49 -25.57 15.52
CA MET A 289 15.43 -25.27 14.55
C MET A 289 15.82 -25.70 13.14
N ASN A 290 14.84 -25.69 12.25
CA ASN A 290 15.01 -25.67 10.80
C ASN A 290 14.62 -24.27 10.28
N LEU A 291 15.27 -23.80 9.23
CA LEU A 291 14.99 -22.55 8.53
C LEU A 291 14.74 -22.83 7.05
N ASN A 292 13.57 -22.44 6.55
CA ASN A 292 13.21 -22.57 5.14
C ASN A 292 13.64 -21.33 4.36
N TRP A 293 13.14 -20.15 4.76
CA TRP A 293 13.47 -18.89 4.12
C TRP A 293 13.42 -17.73 5.11
N PHE A 294 13.99 -16.59 4.75
CA PHE A 294 13.80 -15.32 5.44
C PHE A 294 13.57 -14.17 4.45
N LYS A 295 12.95 -13.10 4.94
CA LYS A 295 12.60 -11.92 4.14
C LYS A 295 12.60 -10.68 5.00
N PHE A 296 13.29 -9.64 4.58
CA PHE A 296 13.26 -8.34 5.22
C PHE A 296 12.08 -7.50 4.72
N GLY A 297 11.65 -6.54 5.53
CA GLY A 297 10.59 -5.60 5.18
C GLY A 297 10.95 -4.18 5.56
N THR A 298 10.39 -3.22 4.84
CA THR A 298 10.49 -1.77 5.10
C THR A 298 9.41 -1.26 6.06
N GLY A 299 8.42 -2.09 6.39
CA GLY A 299 7.44 -1.83 7.45
C GLY A 299 7.87 -2.45 8.77
N THR A 300 7.53 -1.80 9.90
CA THR A 300 7.62 -2.41 11.24
C THR A 300 7.06 -3.83 11.18
N PRO A 301 7.74 -4.85 11.74
CA PRO A 301 7.20 -6.20 11.80
C PRO A 301 5.81 -6.14 12.42
N THR A 302 4.84 -6.76 11.76
CA THR A 302 3.53 -7.12 12.30
C THR A 302 3.70 -8.17 13.42
N SER A 303 4.39 -7.82 14.50
CA SER A 303 4.26 -8.55 15.76
C SER A 303 3.00 -8.04 16.46
N GLY A 304 1.86 -8.70 16.23
CA GLY A 304 0.66 -8.62 17.07
C GLY A 304 0.00 -7.24 17.16
N GLY A 305 -1.15 -7.08 16.50
CA GLY A 305 -2.02 -5.95 16.71
C GLY A 305 -3.34 -6.06 15.98
N ASP A 306 -4.27 -5.24 16.40
CA ASP A 306 -5.66 -5.26 15.98
C ASP A 306 -5.95 -4.28 14.84
N VAL A 307 -5.01 -3.45 14.37
CA VAL A 307 -5.29 -2.43 13.31
C VAL A 307 -4.34 -2.46 12.11
N VAL A 308 -3.03 -2.66 12.28
CA VAL A 308 -2.09 -2.76 11.14
C VAL A 308 -2.31 -4.07 10.39
N GLY A 309 -2.48 -4.00 9.07
CA GLY A 309 -2.79 -5.16 8.23
C GLY A 309 -4.25 -5.64 8.34
N LYS A 310 -5.15 -4.77 8.85
CA LYS A 310 -6.57 -5.05 9.07
C LYS A 310 -7.46 -4.10 8.27
N LEU A 311 -8.71 -4.49 8.14
CA LEU A 311 -9.76 -3.71 7.50
C LEU A 311 -10.82 -3.34 8.55
N PHE A 312 -10.83 -2.06 8.93
CA PHE A 312 -11.84 -1.48 9.82
C PHE A 312 -12.85 -0.70 9.00
N ALA A 313 -14.09 -0.63 9.48
CA ALA A 313 -15.08 0.29 8.95
C ALA A 313 -15.42 1.35 9.98
N GLY A 314 -15.59 2.60 9.55
CA GLY A 314 -16.19 3.64 10.39
C GLY A 314 -17.61 3.27 10.77
N TYR A 315 -17.98 3.54 12.01
CA TYR A 315 -19.28 3.17 12.56
C TYR A 315 -19.90 4.34 13.29
N GLN A 316 -21.03 4.82 12.77
CA GLN A 316 -21.76 5.95 13.30
C GLN A 316 -22.70 5.51 14.42
N GLY A 317 -23.65 4.61 14.16
CA GLY A 317 -24.64 4.19 15.12
C GLY A 317 -25.56 5.32 15.63
N TRP A 318 -25.81 6.35 14.82
CA TRP A 318 -26.53 7.57 15.24
C TRP A 318 -27.99 7.65 14.82
N PHE A 319 -28.51 6.63 14.13
CA PHE A 319 -29.87 6.64 13.63
C PHE A 319 -30.86 6.32 14.75
N ASN A 320 -31.80 7.23 15.03
CA ASN A 320 -32.84 7.02 16.03
C ASN A 320 -34.23 7.11 15.41
N ALA A 321 -35.21 6.49 16.07
CA ALA A 321 -36.61 6.55 15.66
C ALA A 321 -37.50 6.91 16.84
N GLN A 322 -38.62 7.59 16.57
CA GLN A 322 -39.60 7.83 17.63
C GLN A 322 -40.15 6.50 18.17
N GLY A 323 -40.13 6.34 19.50
CA GLY A 323 -40.60 5.13 20.18
C GLY A 323 -39.53 4.05 20.36
N ASP A 324 -38.27 4.31 19.98
CA ASP A 324 -37.15 3.39 20.18
C ASP A 324 -36.62 3.32 21.62
N GLY A 325 -37.09 4.22 22.49
CA GLY A 325 -36.64 4.34 23.87
C GLY A 325 -35.32 5.08 24.02
N SER A 326 -34.76 5.63 22.93
CA SER A 326 -33.60 6.52 23.00
C SER A 326 -33.94 7.81 23.73
N PRO A 327 -32.97 8.41 24.46
CA PRO A 327 -33.15 9.71 25.09
C PRO A 327 -33.51 10.83 24.08
N ASN A 328 -33.14 10.67 22.82
CA ASN A 328 -33.45 11.64 21.77
C ASN A 328 -34.96 11.76 21.51
N GLY A 329 -35.74 10.69 21.72
CA GLY A 329 -37.20 10.72 21.66
C GLY A 329 -37.80 11.04 20.28
N GLY A 330 -37.00 10.95 19.20
CA GLY A 330 -37.40 11.35 17.86
C GLY A 330 -36.53 10.73 16.76
N TRP A 331 -36.79 11.13 15.52
CA TRP A 331 -36.14 10.61 14.31
C TRP A 331 -34.85 11.37 13.99
N VAL A 332 -33.72 10.81 14.39
CA VAL A 332 -32.40 11.45 14.22
C VAL A 332 -31.66 10.78 13.06
N HIS A 333 -30.99 11.59 12.22
CA HIS A 333 -30.36 11.24 10.94
C HIS A 333 -31.30 10.71 9.84
N TRP A 334 -32.38 10.01 10.18
CA TRP A 334 -33.41 9.65 9.20
C TRP A 334 -34.22 10.84 8.66
N SER A 335 -34.32 11.93 9.43
CA SER A 335 -35.23 13.04 9.15
C SER A 335 -34.58 14.40 9.35
N LYS A 336 -35.14 15.45 8.73
CA LYS A 336 -34.65 16.84 8.83
C LYS A 336 -35.15 17.56 10.08
N ASN A 337 -36.23 17.10 10.71
CA ASN A 337 -36.91 17.83 11.80
C ASN A 337 -37.36 16.96 12.99
N SER A 338 -36.72 15.81 13.22
CA SER A 338 -37.01 14.87 14.31
C SER A 338 -38.38 14.17 14.27
N SER A 339 -39.25 14.50 13.30
CA SER A 339 -40.50 13.79 13.05
C SER A 339 -40.31 12.64 12.06
N ALA A 340 -41.28 11.73 11.95
CA ALA A 340 -41.19 10.58 11.06
C ALA A 340 -40.84 10.98 9.60
N PRO A 341 -39.93 10.25 8.94
CA PRO A 341 -39.54 10.55 7.57
C PRO A 341 -40.75 10.64 6.65
N THR A 342 -40.84 11.75 5.91
CA THR A 342 -41.99 12.09 5.06
C THR A 342 -41.51 12.54 3.69
N ALA A 343 -42.08 11.96 2.63
CA ALA A 343 -41.63 12.19 1.26
C ALA A 343 -41.67 13.68 0.87
N GLY A 344 -40.70 14.11 0.07
CA GLY A 344 -40.60 15.47 -0.49
C GLY A 344 -40.32 16.59 0.51
N SER A 345 -40.27 16.30 1.82
CA SER A 345 -40.19 17.34 2.86
C SER A 345 -39.26 17.01 4.01
N ASN A 346 -39.20 15.75 4.45
CA ASN A 346 -38.56 15.36 5.71
C ASN A 346 -37.78 14.04 5.60
N VAL A 347 -36.92 13.91 4.59
CA VAL A 347 -35.99 12.78 4.43
C VAL A 347 -34.57 13.34 4.43
N ASN A 348 -33.68 12.73 5.21
CA ASN A 348 -32.30 13.20 5.36
C ASN A 348 -31.23 12.18 4.92
N PHE A 349 -31.63 11.06 4.31
CA PHE A 349 -30.72 9.97 3.96
C PHE A 349 -30.85 9.55 2.50
N GLU A 350 -29.74 9.07 1.92
CA GLU A 350 -29.63 8.75 0.49
C GLU A 350 -29.95 7.29 0.18
N LEU A 351 -29.44 6.35 0.97
CA LEU A 351 -29.63 4.91 0.78
C LEU A 351 -30.76 4.37 1.66
N TYR A 352 -31.72 3.67 1.06
CA TYR A 352 -32.71 2.94 1.85
C TYR A 352 -32.12 1.63 2.37
N PRO A 353 -32.15 1.34 3.70
CA PRO A 353 -31.59 0.12 4.23
C PRO A 353 -32.38 -1.11 3.80
N ASP A 354 -31.72 -2.25 3.65
CA ASP A 354 -32.42 -3.53 3.54
C ASP A 354 -32.93 -3.93 4.92
N ILE A 355 -34.24 -3.83 5.11
CA ILE A 355 -34.87 -4.02 6.41
C ILE A 355 -35.19 -5.48 6.76
N ARG A 356 -34.94 -6.43 5.85
CA ARG A 356 -35.43 -7.82 5.97
C ARG A 356 -34.90 -8.58 7.18
N GLU A 357 -33.71 -8.23 7.67
CA GLU A 357 -33.01 -8.95 8.74
C GLU A 357 -33.10 -8.29 10.12
N TYR A 358 -33.76 -7.14 10.23
CA TYR A 358 -33.97 -6.48 11.52
C TYR A 358 -35.22 -7.02 12.21
N SER A 359 -35.08 -7.40 13.48
CA SER A 359 -36.19 -7.87 14.32
C SER A 359 -37.08 -6.74 14.82
N LYS A 360 -36.57 -5.50 14.85
CA LYS A 360 -37.27 -4.31 15.35
C LYS A 360 -37.16 -3.17 14.34
N LEU A 361 -38.31 -2.60 14.00
CA LEU A 361 -38.47 -1.59 12.97
C LEU A 361 -39.56 -0.58 13.36
N TYR A 362 -39.39 0.67 12.95
CA TYR A 362 -40.26 1.80 13.28
C TYR A 362 -40.92 2.37 12.03
N GLN A 363 -42.18 2.73 12.16
CA GLN A 363 -43.02 3.16 11.04
C GLN A 363 -42.68 4.59 10.58
N THR A 364 -42.44 4.75 9.27
CA THR A 364 -42.28 6.08 8.64
C THR A 364 -43.60 6.60 8.07
N ASN A 365 -43.62 7.84 7.56
CA ASN A 365 -44.71 8.40 6.76
C ASN A 365 -44.47 8.27 5.24
N LEU A 366 -43.47 7.48 4.83
CA LEU A 366 -43.21 7.18 3.43
C LEU A 366 -44.28 6.21 2.90
N ALA A 367 -44.51 6.22 1.59
CA ALA A 367 -45.39 5.22 0.98
C ALA A 367 -44.80 3.81 1.18
N ASN A 368 -45.63 2.79 1.01
CA ASN A 368 -45.13 1.42 0.94
C ASN A 368 -44.01 1.30 -0.10
N LEU A 369 -43.09 0.38 0.16
CA LEU A 369 -42.12 -0.05 -0.82
C LEU A 369 -42.88 -0.54 -2.07
N ALA A 370 -42.26 -0.45 -3.25
CA ALA A 370 -42.92 -0.88 -4.48
C ALA A 370 -43.32 -2.38 -4.47
N ASN A 371 -42.69 -3.21 -3.63
CA ASN A 371 -43.10 -4.60 -3.39
C ASN A 371 -44.31 -4.77 -2.44
N GLY A 372 -44.93 -3.68 -1.96
CA GLY A 372 -46.09 -3.67 -1.07
C GLY A 372 -45.77 -3.66 0.43
N THR A 373 -44.50 -3.86 0.82
CA THR A 373 -44.08 -3.84 2.23
C THR A 373 -44.19 -2.43 2.81
N GLN A 374 -44.56 -2.29 4.08
CA GLN A 374 -44.57 -0.99 4.74
C GLN A 374 -43.15 -0.41 4.85
N ALA A 375 -42.99 0.88 4.52
CA ALA A 375 -41.72 1.57 4.70
C ALA A 375 -41.43 1.81 6.19
N LYS A 376 -40.52 1.01 6.73
CA LYS A 376 -40.04 1.10 8.12
C LYS A 376 -38.53 1.23 8.15
N LEU A 377 -37.97 1.69 9.26
CA LEU A 377 -36.53 1.84 9.45
C LEU A 377 -36.10 1.29 10.81
N PHE A 378 -34.85 0.89 10.95
CA PHE A 378 -34.28 0.46 12.22
C PHE A 378 -33.87 1.66 13.10
N SER A 379 -33.57 1.41 14.38
CA SER A 379 -32.85 2.35 15.25
C SER A 379 -31.51 1.74 15.67
N SER A 380 -30.43 2.51 15.55
CA SER A 380 -29.11 2.18 16.08
C SER A 380 -29.08 2.14 17.61
N TYR A 381 -30.12 2.64 18.27
CA TYR A 381 -30.26 2.52 19.73
C TYR A 381 -30.65 1.10 20.16
N ASP A 382 -31.29 0.31 19.31
CA ASP A 382 -31.66 -1.05 19.64
C ASP A 382 -30.43 -1.97 19.70
N GLN A 383 -30.31 -2.77 20.75
CA GLN A 383 -29.19 -3.72 20.88
C GLN A 383 -29.23 -4.76 19.75
N GLU A 384 -30.42 -5.18 19.29
CA GLU A 384 -30.56 -6.12 18.18
C GLU A 384 -29.99 -5.57 16.87
N THR A 385 -30.14 -4.26 16.61
CA THR A 385 -29.55 -3.59 15.44
C THR A 385 -28.02 -3.65 15.50
N VAL A 386 -27.44 -3.23 16.63
CA VAL A 386 -25.97 -3.25 16.80
C VAL A 386 -25.44 -4.68 16.72
N ASN A 387 -26.14 -5.65 17.32
CA ASN A 387 -25.78 -7.06 17.20
C ASN A 387 -25.79 -7.53 15.75
N LYS A 388 -26.84 -7.20 14.98
CA LYS A 388 -26.94 -7.57 13.56
C LYS A 388 -25.79 -6.98 12.74
N HIS A 389 -25.42 -5.73 13.00
CA HIS A 389 -24.27 -5.09 12.34
C HIS A 389 -22.95 -5.82 12.60
N PHE A 390 -22.69 -6.20 13.86
CA PHE A 390 -21.48 -6.92 14.24
C PHE A 390 -21.48 -8.39 13.79
N GLU A 391 -22.64 -9.03 13.72
CA GLU A 391 -22.84 -10.34 13.09
C GLU A 391 -22.46 -10.29 11.61
N TRP A 392 -22.88 -9.25 10.88
CA TRP A 392 -22.45 -9.04 9.50
C TRP A 392 -20.94 -8.84 9.42
N MET A 393 -20.34 -7.99 10.25
CA MET A 393 -18.88 -7.82 10.26
C MET A 393 -18.14 -9.14 10.50
N GLN A 394 -18.63 -9.99 11.40
CA GLN A 394 -18.07 -11.33 11.62
C GLN A 394 -18.23 -12.21 10.37
N THR A 395 -19.45 -12.30 9.84
CA THR A 395 -19.81 -13.15 8.69
C THR A 395 -18.99 -12.81 7.46
N TYR A 396 -18.81 -11.51 7.20
CA TYR A 396 -18.17 -11.00 6.00
C TYR A 396 -16.70 -10.61 6.24
N ASN A 397 -16.07 -11.12 7.30
CA ASN A 397 -14.63 -10.96 7.56
C ASN A 397 -14.15 -9.49 7.58
N ILE A 398 -14.92 -8.61 8.22
CA ILE A 398 -14.47 -7.26 8.57
C ILE A 398 -13.85 -7.35 9.97
N ASP A 399 -12.67 -6.76 10.19
CA ASP A 399 -11.91 -6.99 11.43
C ASP A 399 -12.51 -6.24 12.63
N GLY A 400 -13.12 -5.08 12.39
CA GLY A 400 -13.70 -4.29 13.46
C GLY A 400 -14.32 -2.97 13.03
N ALA A 401 -14.77 -2.23 14.04
CA ALA A 401 -15.45 -0.95 13.90
C ALA A 401 -14.65 0.19 14.55
N ALA A 402 -14.48 1.29 13.83
CA ALA A 402 -14.02 2.54 14.41
C ALA A 402 -15.25 3.36 14.83
N LEU A 403 -15.59 3.29 16.12
CA LEU A 403 -16.78 3.93 16.66
C LEU A 403 -16.57 5.44 16.74
N GLN A 404 -17.30 6.20 15.95
CA GLN A 404 -17.20 7.65 15.93
C GLN A 404 -17.87 8.29 17.15
N ARG A 405 -17.20 9.31 17.68
CA ARG A 405 -17.68 10.27 18.66
C ARG A 405 -17.48 11.66 18.09
N PHE A 406 -18.53 12.47 18.04
CA PHE A 406 -18.46 13.83 17.48
C PHE A 406 -18.34 14.87 18.58
N GLY A 407 -18.01 16.11 18.20
CA GLY A 407 -18.00 17.25 19.11
C GLY A 407 -19.27 17.43 19.96
N ALA A 408 -20.44 17.04 19.44
CA ALA A 408 -21.70 17.06 20.20
C ALA A 408 -21.77 16.00 21.31
N ASP A 409 -21.01 14.91 21.20
CA ASP A 409 -20.90 13.81 22.18
C ASP A 409 -20.06 14.23 23.40
N GLU A 410 -19.26 15.29 23.25
CA GLU A 410 -18.24 15.75 24.19
C GLU A 410 -18.69 16.94 25.04
N SER A 411 -19.99 17.30 24.99
CA SER A 411 -20.53 18.33 25.87
C SER A 411 -20.48 17.88 27.33
N ASP A 412 -19.85 18.70 28.19
CA ASP A 412 -19.84 18.52 29.65
C ASP A 412 -21.23 18.70 30.27
N THR A 413 -22.17 19.31 29.54
CA THR A 413 -23.55 19.47 30.00
C THR A 413 -24.36 18.23 29.58
N PRO A 414 -24.96 17.50 30.53
CA PRO A 414 -25.80 16.34 30.22
C PRO A 414 -26.88 16.72 29.21
N ASN A 415 -26.92 15.98 28.11
CA ASN A 415 -27.94 16.15 27.08
C ASN A 415 -28.34 14.78 26.51
N ASN A 416 -29.50 14.76 25.86
CA ASN A 416 -30.09 13.53 25.32
C ASN A 416 -29.21 12.88 24.26
N TRP A 417 -28.55 13.70 23.44
CA TRP A 417 -27.63 13.24 22.40
C TRP A 417 -26.46 12.47 23.02
N LYS A 418 -25.73 13.07 23.97
CA LYS A 418 -24.64 12.41 24.69
C LYS A 418 -25.08 11.12 25.37
N THR A 419 -26.22 11.14 26.06
CA THR A 419 -26.77 9.97 26.75
C THR A 419 -27.08 8.83 25.75
N ASN A 420 -27.62 9.18 24.58
CA ASN A 420 -27.84 8.23 23.49
C ASN A 420 -26.51 7.65 22.98
N ARG A 421 -25.53 8.50 22.68
CA ARG A 421 -24.22 8.11 22.13
C ARG A 421 -23.42 7.22 23.10
N ASP A 422 -23.42 7.54 24.39
CA ASP A 422 -22.75 6.73 25.42
C ASP A 422 -23.43 5.35 25.57
N SER A 423 -24.76 5.30 25.49
CA SER A 423 -25.48 4.02 25.45
C SER A 423 -25.13 3.19 24.22
N VAL A 424 -25.07 3.79 23.03
CA VAL A 424 -24.66 3.10 21.80
C VAL A 424 -23.24 2.57 21.90
N ALA A 425 -22.31 3.32 22.49
CA ALA A 425 -20.93 2.87 22.67
C ALA A 425 -20.81 1.62 23.55
N VAL A 426 -21.60 1.53 24.62
CA VAL A 426 -21.68 0.31 25.44
C VAL A 426 -22.28 -0.86 24.65
N LYS A 427 -23.29 -0.62 23.82
CA LYS A 427 -23.89 -1.66 22.96
C LYS A 427 -22.90 -2.18 21.92
N VAL A 428 -22.09 -1.29 21.34
CA VAL A 428 -20.99 -1.61 20.42
C VAL A 428 -19.93 -2.48 21.12
N LYS A 429 -19.49 -2.11 22.33
CA LYS A 429 -18.60 -2.95 23.14
C LYS A 429 -19.15 -4.37 23.30
N ASN A 430 -20.40 -4.50 23.75
CA ASN A 430 -21.03 -5.79 24.01
C ASN A 430 -21.17 -6.63 22.72
N ALA A 431 -21.55 -6.00 21.61
CA ALA A 431 -21.65 -6.66 20.31
C ALA A 431 -20.28 -7.10 19.79
N ALA A 432 -19.26 -6.26 19.91
CA ALA A 432 -17.88 -6.57 19.52
C ALA A 432 -17.35 -7.80 20.27
N GLU A 433 -17.58 -7.87 21.58
CA GLU A 433 -17.24 -9.05 22.41
C GLU A 433 -18.02 -10.30 21.97
N THR A 434 -19.32 -10.17 21.73
CA THR A 434 -20.21 -11.28 21.34
C THR A 434 -19.81 -11.89 20.00
N TYR A 435 -19.51 -11.07 19.00
CA TYR A 435 -19.21 -11.51 17.64
C TYR A 435 -17.70 -11.61 17.35
N GLY A 436 -16.86 -11.46 18.39
CA GLY A 436 -15.42 -11.58 18.28
C GLY A 436 -14.82 -10.61 17.25
N ARG A 437 -15.32 -9.38 17.20
CA ARG A 437 -14.81 -8.28 16.38
C ARG A 437 -14.11 -7.25 17.26
N LYS A 438 -13.21 -6.48 16.67
CA LYS A 438 -12.51 -5.42 17.39
C LYS A 438 -13.25 -4.09 17.27
N PHE A 439 -13.01 -3.19 18.21
CA PHE A 439 -13.45 -1.81 18.07
C PHE A 439 -12.48 -0.83 18.74
N TYR A 440 -12.47 0.41 18.30
CA TYR A 440 -11.82 1.52 19.00
C TYR A 440 -12.63 2.79 18.86
N VAL A 441 -12.39 3.75 19.76
CA VAL A 441 -13.00 5.08 19.71
C VAL A 441 -12.27 5.96 18.69
N MET A 442 -13.03 6.60 17.82
CA MET A 442 -12.59 7.65 16.91
C MET A 442 -13.27 8.96 17.32
N TYR A 443 -12.50 9.98 17.67
CA TYR A 443 -13.00 11.34 17.85
C TYR A 443 -13.01 12.08 16.52
N ASP A 444 -14.18 12.47 16.03
CA ASP A 444 -14.33 13.36 14.89
C ASP A 444 -14.51 14.80 15.38
N ILE A 445 -13.47 15.61 15.21
CA ILE A 445 -13.42 16.98 15.73
C ILE A 445 -14.19 17.99 14.85
N THR A 446 -14.96 17.50 13.87
CA THR A 446 -15.84 18.34 13.05
C THR A 446 -16.83 19.12 13.92
N GLY A 447 -16.89 20.44 13.72
CA GLY A 447 -17.84 21.32 14.41
C GLY A 447 -17.57 21.56 15.90
N MET A 448 -16.44 21.10 16.44
CA MET A 448 -16.07 21.35 17.84
C MET A 448 -15.71 22.81 18.13
N ASP A 449 -15.97 23.25 19.36
CA ASP A 449 -15.60 24.58 19.84
C ASP A 449 -14.09 24.75 19.89
N ALA A 450 -13.56 25.64 19.03
CA ALA A 450 -12.14 25.90 18.91
C ALA A 450 -11.47 26.35 20.22
N SER A 451 -12.22 26.89 21.19
CA SER A 451 -11.68 27.34 22.48
C SER A 451 -11.51 26.22 23.52
N ASN A 452 -12.18 25.07 23.34
CA ASN A 452 -12.24 24.03 24.36
C ASN A 452 -12.02 22.59 23.83
N TRP A 453 -11.92 22.39 22.52
CA TRP A 453 -11.95 21.06 21.91
C TRP A 453 -10.92 20.07 22.51
N VAL A 454 -9.69 20.51 22.81
CA VAL A 454 -8.67 19.65 23.43
C VAL A 454 -9.12 19.13 24.79
N ASN A 455 -9.70 20.00 25.62
CA ASN A 455 -10.15 19.62 26.96
C ASN A 455 -11.41 18.76 26.90
N ALA A 456 -12.31 19.02 25.95
CA ALA A 456 -13.49 18.22 25.71
C ALA A 456 -13.12 16.75 25.38
N VAL A 457 -12.17 16.53 24.46
CA VAL A 457 -11.68 15.19 24.12
C VAL A 457 -11.03 14.51 25.34
N LYS A 458 -10.16 15.24 26.07
CA LYS A 458 -9.48 14.70 27.27
C LYS A 458 -10.48 14.32 28.36
N HIS A 459 -11.49 15.16 28.57
CA HIS A 459 -12.54 14.93 29.55
C HIS A 459 -13.38 13.72 29.17
N ASP A 460 -13.87 13.66 27.92
CA ASP A 460 -14.69 12.54 27.48
C ASP A 460 -13.93 11.21 27.50
N TRP A 461 -12.66 11.20 27.07
CA TRP A 461 -11.82 10.01 27.13
C TRP A 461 -11.69 9.49 28.56
N THR A 462 -11.29 10.37 29.48
CA THR A 462 -10.99 9.98 30.85
C THR A 462 -12.26 9.63 31.61
N THR A 463 -13.24 10.52 31.59
CA THR A 463 -14.47 10.40 32.39
C THR A 463 -15.41 9.37 31.79
N ASN A 464 -15.66 9.42 30.48
CA ASN A 464 -16.73 8.61 29.88
C ASN A 464 -16.19 7.33 29.27
N VAL A 465 -15.23 7.40 28.35
CA VAL A 465 -14.71 6.21 27.63
C VAL A 465 -14.01 5.23 28.58
N VAL A 466 -13.11 5.72 29.44
CA VAL A 466 -12.35 4.89 30.37
C VAL A 466 -13.15 4.59 31.64
N ASN A 467 -13.67 5.61 32.32
CA ASN A 467 -14.21 5.43 33.67
C ASN A 467 -15.71 5.08 33.73
N ASN A 468 -16.59 5.72 32.95
CA ASN A 468 -18.04 5.44 33.07
C ASN A 468 -18.49 4.25 32.23
N MET A 469 -18.05 4.16 30.97
CA MET A 469 -18.46 3.12 30.03
C MET A 469 -17.52 1.90 30.04
N HIS A 470 -16.34 2.06 30.62
CA HIS A 470 -15.30 1.03 30.70
C HIS A 470 -14.94 0.41 29.35
N LEU A 471 -14.95 1.21 28.27
CA LEU A 471 -14.74 0.71 26.90
C LEU A 471 -13.34 0.11 26.74
N THR A 472 -12.32 0.79 27.23
CA THR A 472 -10.90 0.40 27.07
C THR A 472 -10.52 -0.85 27.86
N SER A 473 -11.37 -1.29 28.79
CA SER A 473 -11.18 -2.54 29.54
C SER A 473 -11.69 -3.78 28.80
N SER A 474 -12.45 -3.60 27.71
CA SER A 474 -13.02 -4.68 26.92
C SER A 474 -11.93 -5.54 26.27
N SER A 475 -12.18 -6.85 26.18
CA SER A 475 -11.33 -7.78 25.42
C SER A 475 -11.39 -7.51 23.91
N ALA A 476 -12.46 -6.88 23.45
CA ALA A 476 -12.68 -6.47 22.07
C ALA A 476 -12.08 -5.08 21.74
N TYR A 477 -11.63 -4.30 22.73
CA TYR A 477 -11.01 -3.01 22.46
C TYR A 477 -9.66 -3.22 21.75
N ALA A 478 -9.48 -2.55 20.59
CA ALA A 478 -8.35 -2.78 19.71
C ALA A 478 -7.03 -2.36 20.37
N LYS A 479 -6.01 -3.21 20.24
CA LYS A 479 -4.64 -2.93 20.68
C LYS A 479 -3.65 -3.07 19.53
N GLN A 480 -2.71 -2.15 19.42
CA GLN A 480 -1.61 -2.20 18.46
C GLN A 480 -0.29 -2.03 19.20
N ASN A 481 0.66 -2.96 18.99
CA ASN A 481 1.96 -2.94 19.66
C ASN A 481 1.82 -2.86 21.20
N GLY A 482 0.84 -3.59 21.75
CA GLY A 482 0.51 -3.60 23.19
C GLY A 482 -0.22 -2.36 23.73
N LYS A 483 -0.47 -1.36 22.90
CA LYS A 483 -1.15 -0.10 23.26
C LYS A 483 -2.61 -0.13 22.83
N ILE A 484 -3.52 0.40 23.64
CA ILE A 484 -4.92 0.61 23.19
C ILE A 484 -4.96 1.67 22.08
N VAL A 485 -5.91 1.55 21.15
CA VAL A 485 -6.02 2.44 19.99
C VAL A 485 -7.00 3.58 20.23
N VAL A 486 -6.65 4.78 19.76
CA VAL A 486 -7.58 5.90 19.57
C VAL A 486 -7.36 6.48 18.17
N CYS A 487 -8.43 6.95 17.53
CA CYS A 487 -8.32 7.77 16.34
C CYS A 487 -8.80 9.20 16.61
N ILE A 488 -8.12 10.18 16.04
CA ILE A 488 -8.53 11.59 16.04
C ILE A 488 -8.69 12.00 14.58
N TRP A 489 -9.93 12.14 14.15
CA TRP A 489 -10.32 12.51 12.80
C TRP A 489 -10.49 14.03 12.67
N GLY A 490 -9.78 14.65 11.72
CA GLY A 490 -9.84 16.09 11.47
C GLY A 490 -8.53 16.84 11.73
N ILE A 491 -7.44 16.14 12.05
CA ILE A 491 -6.13 16.75 12.37
C ILE A 491 -5.61 17.52 11.15
N GLY A 492 -5.46 18.83 11.29
CA GLY A 492 -4.82 19.67 10.26
C GLY A 492 -5.70 20.05 9.09
N PHE A 493 -7.00 19.73 9.10
CA PHE A 493 -7.95 20.25 8.12
C PHE A 493 -8.17 21.76 8.27
N THR A 494 -8.33 22.46 7.15
CA THR A 494 -8.52 23.93 7.11
C THR A 494 -9.82 24.40 7.75
N ASP A 495 -10.84 23.55 7.78
CA ASP A 495 -12.19 23.80 8.30
C ASP A 495 -12.46 23.09 9.64
N ARG A 496 -11.41 22.66 10.34
CA ARG A 496 -11.47 22.05 11.69
C ARG A 496 -10.84 22.96 12.75
N PRO A 497 -11.19 22.82 14.04
CA PRO A 497 -10.60 23.67 15.09
C PRO A 497 -9.12 23.39 15.29
N GLY A 498 -8.49 24.20 16.14
CA GLY A 498 -7.15 23.94 16.69
C GLY A 498 -5.97 24.33 15.80
N THR A 499 -4.91 24.74 16.49
CA THR A 499 -3.55 25.01 16.01
C THR A 499 -2.68 23.75 16.05
N ALA A 500 -1.53 23.76 15.38
CA ALA A 500 -0.60 22.63 15.43
C ALA A 500 -0.14 22.29 16.86
N ALA A 501 0.09 23.32 17.71
CA ALA A 501 0.47 23.15 19.10
C ALA A 501 -0.64 22.47 19.93
N GLU A 502 -1.90 22.83 19.74
CA GLU A 502 -3.03 22.20 20.44
C GLU A 502 -3.17 20.72 20.05
N HIS A 503 -3.08 20.40 18.76
CA HIS A 503 -3.10 19.02 18.29
C HIS A 503 -1.93 18.21 18.84
N GLN A 504 -0.71 18.77 18.81
CA GLN A 504 0.46 18.12 19.39
C GLN A 504 0.25 17.85 20.89
N SER A 505 -0.29 18.81 21.63
CA SER A 505 -0.56 18.66 23.06
C SER A 505 -1.57 17.55 23.39
N LEU A 506 -2.53 17.29 22.49
CA LEU A 506 -3.50 16.21 22.66
C LEU A 506 -2.86 14.85 22.32
N ILE A 507 -2.09 14.78 21.23
CA ILE A 507 -1.36 13.57 20.83
C ILE A 507 -0.37 13.16 21.92
N ASP A 508 0.42 14.10 22.43
CA ASP A 508 1.40 13.86 23.50
C ASP A 508 0.70 13.35 24.78
N TRP A 509 -0.47 13.90 25.11
CA TRP A 509 -1.26 13.47 26.26
C TRP A 509 -1.75 12.02 26.11
N PHE A 510 -2.20 11.61 24.93
CA PHE A 510 -2.55 10.20 24.66
C PHE A 510 -1.31 9.30 24.71
N LYS A 511 -0.20 9.72 24.09
CA LYS A 511 1.05 8.95 24.07
C LYS A 511 1.64 8.76 25.46
N ALA A 512 1.55 9.76 26.33
CA ALA A 512 1.95 9.66 27.74
C ALA A 512 1.17 8.58 28.52
N GLN A 513 -0.02 8.20 28.04
CA GLN A 513 -0.86 7.14 28.61
C GLN A 513 -0.65 5.79 27.89
N ASN A 514 0.40 5.66 27.09
CA ASN A 514 0.71 4.46 26.30
C ASN A 514 -0.42 4.06 25.32
N VAL A 515 -1.02 5.05 24.66
CA VAL A 515 -2.06 4.88 23.62
C VAL A 515 -1.42 4.94 22.23
N TYR A 516 -1.92 4.13 21.29
CA TYR A 516 -1.60 4.17 19.87
C TYR A 516 -2.55 5.14 19.16
N VAL A 517 -2.01 6.20 18.56
CA VAL A 517 -2.79 7.32 18.03
C VAL A 517 -2.81 7.30 16.50
N ILE A 518 -4.00 7.07 15.95
CA ILE A 518 -4.31 7.19 14.52
C ILE A 518 -4.78 8.61 14.25
N GLY A 519 -4.21 9.31 13.27
CA GLY A 519 -4.73 10.60 12.81
C GLY A 519 -5.47 10.50 11.50
N GLY A 520 -6.75 10.90 11.50
CA GLY A 520 -7.51 11.18 10.29
C GLY A 520 -7.12 12.56 9.75
N VAL A 521 -6.42 12.59 8.61
CA VAL A 521 -5.74 13.79 8.08
C VAL A 521 -6.29 14.21 6.71
N PRO A 522 -5.99 15.45 6.27
CA PRO A 522 -6.33 15.93 4.93
C PRO A 522 -5.81 15.05 3.80
N THR A 523 -6.46 15.10 2.64
CA THR A 523 -6.02 14.41 1.42
C THR A 523 -4.59 14.80 1.02
N TYR A 524 -4.24 16.07 1.20
CA TYR A 524 -2.96 16.65 0.78
C TYR A 524 -2.05 17.00 1.97
N TRP A 525 -2.17 16.26 3.08
CA TRP A 525 -1.40 16.47 4.31
C TRP A 525 0.12 16.57 4.07
N ARG A 526 0.68 15.69 3.22
CA ARG A 526 2.13 15.62 2.95
C ARG A 526 2.67 16.84 2.24
N THR A 527 1.87 17.45 1.35
CA THR A 527 2.28 18.63 0.57
C THR A 527 1.86 19.93 1.25
N GLY A 528 0.97 19.88 2.24
CA GLY A 528 0.52 21.05 2.99
C GLY A 528 -0.36 22.00 2.19
N ASN A 529 -1.06 21.50 1.16
CA ASN A 529 -1.87 22.30 0.24
C ASN A 529 -3.37 21.96 0.35
N ASN A 530 -4.22 22.72 -0.36
CA ASN A 530 -5.67 22.50 -0.48
C ASN A 530 -6.42 22.41 0.87
N ASP A 531 -6.71 21.19 1.32
CA ASP A 531 -7.47 20.92 2.55
C ASP A 531 -6.58 20.77 3.80
N SER A 532 -5.25 20.87 3.65
CA SER A 532 -4.30 20.87 4.78
C SER A 532 -3.89 22.27 5.22
N LYS A 533 -3.93 22.51 6.53
CA LYS A 533 -3.30 23.66 7.19
C LYS A 533 -1.77 23.59 7.03
N SER A 534 -1.14 24.75 6.98
CA SER A 534 0.33 24.88 7.02
C SER A 534 0.88 24.66 8.44
N GLY A 535 2.14 24.22 8.54
CA GLY A 535 2.82 24.05 9.83
C GLY A 535 2.45 22.78 10.63
N PHE A 536 1.69 21.85 10.04
CA PHE A 536 1.25 20.61 10.70
C PHE A 536 2.16 19.40 10.50
N MET A 537 3.24 19.51 9.70
CA MET A 537 4.09 18.35 9.40
C MET A 537 4.64 17.65 10.65
N SER A 538 5.11 18.40 11.65
CA SER A 538 5.58 17.79 12.91
C SER A 538 4.45 17.08 13.67
N VAL A 539 3.22 17.58 13.58
CA VAL A 539 2.03 16.93 14.17
C VAL A 539 1.78 15.61 13.46
N TYR A 540 1.79 15.59 12.12
CA TYR A 540 1.61 14.38 11.34
C TYR A 540 2.70 13.34 11.61
N GLU A 541 3.96 13.78 11.70
CA GLU A 541 5.11 12.93 12.00
C GLU A 541 5.07 12.34 13.42
N SER A 542 4.32 12.95 14.34
CA SER A 542 4.18 12.47 15.71
C SER A 542 3.10 11.41 15.90
N LEU A 543 2.30 11.07 14.88
CA LEU A 543 1.26 10.04 14.96
C LEU A 543 1.84 8.64 14.77
N ASP A 544 1.14 7.62 15.28
CA ASP A 544 1.56 6.22 15.08
C ASP A 544 1.02 5.64 13.75
N MET A 545 -0.10 6.19 13.27
CA MET A 545 -0.70 5.87 11.97
C MET A 545 -1.37 7.10 11.37
N LEU A 546 -1.27 7.25 10.04
CA LEU A 546 -1.96 8.27 9.26
C LEU A 546 -3.06 7.65 8.40
N SER A 547 -4.24 8.27 8.44
CA SER A 547 -5.40 7.92 7.62
C SER A 547 -5.92 9.14 6.86
N PRO A 548 -5.42 9.39 5.63
CA PRO A 548 -5.91 10.51 4.82
C PRO A 548 -7.34 10.28 4.32
N TRP A 549 -8.19 11.31 4.45
CA TRP A 549 -9.54 11.30 3.92
C TRP A 549 -9.54 11.43 2.39
N PHE A 550 -10.28 10.57 1.70
CA PHE A 550 -10.43 10.63 0.25
C PHE A 550 -11.88 10.68 -0.22
N VAL A 551 -12.87 10.45 0.65
CA VAL A 551 -14.28 10.42 0.27
C VAL A 551 -14.67 11.73 -0.40
N GLY A 552 -15.32 11.61 -1.57
CA GLY A 552 -15.76 12.77 -2.35
C GLY A 552 -14.66 13.49 -3.14
N ARG A 553 -13.39 13.03 -3.07
CA ARG A 553 -12.27 13.69 -3.76
C ARG A 553 -12.07 13.23 -5.20
N PHE A 554 -12.51 12.03 -5.53
CA PHE A 554 -12.31 11.43 -6.85
C PHE A 554 -13.34 10.34 -7.18
N GLY A 555 -13.51 10.05 -8.47
CA GLY A 555 -14.30 8.92 -8.97
C GLY A 555 -13.43 7.81 -9.57
N ALA A 556 -14.06 6.79 -10.16
CA ALA A 556 -13.35 5.62 -10.70
C ALA A 556 -12.28 5.97 -11.75
N ALA A 557 -12.51 6.99 -12.58
CA ALA A 557 -11.56 7.42 -13.60
C ALA A 557 -10.22 7.94 -13.02
N ASP A 558 -10.20 8.35 -11.76
CA ASP A 558 -9.09 9.06 -11.13
C ASP A 558 -8.30 8.18 -10.13
N VAL A 559 -8.73 6.95 -9.87
CA VAL A 559 -8.09 6.07 -8.86
C VAL A 559 -6.61 5.86 -9.16
N ASP A 560 -6.25 5.65 -10.44
CA ASP A 560 -4.86 5.43 -10.86
C ASP A 560 -4.00 6.70 -10.69
N ASN A 561 -4.60 7.87 -10.91
CA ASN A 561 -3.98 9.16 -10.67
C ASN A 561 -3.68 9.36 -9.17
N TYR A 562 -4.64 9.05 -8.29
CA TYR A 562 -4.44 9.11 -6.84
C TYR A 562 -3.47 8.05 -6.32
N SER A 563 -3.46 6.84 -6.91
CA SER A 563 -2.47 5.82 -6.59
C SER A 563 -1.05 6.30 -6.86
N THR A 564 -0.84 6.95 -8.01
CA THR A 564 0.48 7.43 -8.45
C THR A 564 0.92 8.66 -7.66
N ASN A 565 0.02 9.61 -7.45
CA ASN A 565 0.39 10.94 -6.97
C ASN A 565 0.18 11.14 -5.45
N GLN A 566 -0.72 10.38 -4.84
CA GLN A 566 -1.00 10.46 -3.40
C GLN A 566 -0.57 9.19 -2.65
N TYR A 567 -1.17 8.02 -2.94
CA TYR A 567 -0.94 6.81 -2.13
C TYR A 567 0.53 6.37 -2.09
N GLY A 568 1.18 6.27 -3.26
CA GLY A 568 2.59 5.85 -3.34
C GLY A 568 3.55 6.81 -2.62
N PRO A 569 3.50 8.12 -2.91
CA PRO A 569 4.32 9.11 -2.22
C PRO A 569 4.04 9.21 -0.72
N ASP A 570 2.79 9.14 -0.28
CA ASP A 570 2.41 9.14 1.13
C ASP A 570 2.92 7.88 1.85
N LEU A 571 2.81 6.71 1.22
CA LEU A 571 3.37 5.46 1.73
C LEU A 571 4.89 5.56 1.89
N THR A 572 5.58 6.06 0.87
CA THR A 572 7.04 6.24 0.90
C THR A 572 7.44 7.15 2.06
N TYR A 573 6.72 8.26 2.22
CA TYR A 573 6.99 9.24 3.27
C TYR A 573 6.78 8.66 4.67
N THR A 574 5.69 7.92 4.87
CA THR A 574 5.34 7.30 6.17
C THR A 574 6.28 6.16 6.53
N GLN A 575 6.68 5.33 5.55
CA GLN A 575 7.67 4.26 5.75
C GLN A 575 9.03 4.79 6.22
N GLN A 576 9.53 5.88 5.63
CA GLN A 576 10.78 6.53 6.04
C GLN A 576 10.78 7.03 7.49
N ARG A 577 9.59 7.15 8.10
CA ARG A 577 9.39 7.72 9.44
C ARG A 577 8.78 6.73 10.43
N ASN A 578 8.64 5.46 10.04
CA ASN A 578 8.04 4.43 10.87
C ASN A 578 6.61 4.78 11.33
N ILE A 579 5.83 5.39 10.44
CA ILE A 579 4.41 5.70 10.65
C ILE A 579 3.59 4.69 9.84
N ALA A 580 2.57 4.08 10.44
CA ALA A 580 1.69 3.20 9.69
C ALA A 580 0.77 4.01 8.75
N TYR A 581 0.39 3.43 7.63
CA TYR A 581 -0.46 4.10 6.64
C TYR A 581 -1.75 3.32 6.43
N GLN A 582 -2.89 3.99 6.63
CA GLN A 582 -4.23 3.42 6.48
C GLN A 582 -5.11 4.33 5.60
N PRO A 583 -5.04 4.19 4.27
CA PRO A 583 -5.90 4.96 3.37
C PRO A 583 -7.38 4.62 3.54
N VAL A 584 -8.22 5.63 3.31
CA VAL A 584 -9.68 5.48 3.25
C VAL A 584 -10.10 4.87 1.91
N ILE A 585 -11.02 3.91 1.97
CA ILE A 585 -11.67 3.24 0.84
C ILE A 585 -13.18 3.44 1.02
N TRP A 586 -13.93 3.71 -0.05
CA TRP A 586 -15.39 3.86 0.02
C TRP A 586 -16.12 3.31 -1.21
N PRO A 587 -17.39 2.92 -1.08
CA PRO A 587 -18.11 2.25 -2.17
C PRO A 587 -18.66 3.19 -3.24
N GLY A 588 -18.88 4.46 -2.91
CA GLY A 588 -19.51 5.49 -3.73
C GLY A 588 -20.12 6.56 -2.83
N PHE A 589 -20.74 7.60 -3.41
CA PHE A 589 -21.20 8.76 -2.63
C PHE A 589 -22.35 9.48 -3.32
N ALA A 590 -23.37 9.87 -2.55
CA ALA A 590 -24.40 10.82 -2.95
C ALA A 590 -25.18 11.30 -1.72
N TRP A 591 -25.70 12.52 -1.78
CA TRP A 591 -26.41 13.16 -0.67
C TRP A 591 -27.53 14.08 -1.16
N SER A 592 -28.16 13.67 -2.26
CA SER A 592 -29.19 14.42 -2.96
C SER A 592 -30.39 14.73 -2.06
N ASN A 593 -30.78 13.78 -1.20
CA ASN A 593 -31.89 13.97 -0.26
C ASN A 593 -31.58 15.00 0.84
N MET A 594 -30.31 15.08 1.27
CA MET A 594 -29.88 16.01 2.31
C MET A 594 -29.65 17.43 1.75
N THR A 595 -28.93 17.55 0.64
CA THR A 595 -28.40 18.84 0.15
C THR A 595 -29.05 19.35 -1.14
N GLY A 596 -29.84 18.52 -1.84
CA GLY A 596 -30.31 18.81 -3.20
C GLY A 596 -29.22 18.65 -4.27
N GLY A 597 -28.08 18.04 -3.92
CA GLY A 597 -27.01 17.71 -4.87
C GLY A 597 -27.38 16.61 -5.88
N PRO A 598 -26.44 16.24 -6.77
CA PRO A 598 -26.68 15.20 -7.77
C PRO A 598 -27.01 13.84 -7.14
N THR A 599 -27.98 13.14 -7.71
CA THR A 599 -28.25 11.72 -7.41
C THR A 599 -27.10 10.86 -7.93
N ASN A 600 -26.68 9.85 -7.18
CA ASN A 600 -25.60 8.93 -7.57
C ASN A 600 -24.30 9.67 -8.00
N GLN A 601 -23.91 10.70 -7.24
CA GLN A 601 -22.83 11.64 -7.58
C GLN A 601 -21.49 10.96 -7.87
N ILE A 602 -21.12 9.97 -7.05
CA ILE A 602 -20.00 9.06 -7.31
C ILE A 602 -20.60 7.65 -7.40
N PRO A 603 -20.81 7.13 -8.64
CA PRO A 603 -21.33 5.80 -8.88
C PRO A 603 -20.52 4.72 -8.19
N ARG A 604 -21.20 3.68 -7.70
CA ARG A 604 -20.54 2.56 -7.02
C ARG A 604 -19.94 1.55 -8.00
N LEU A 605 -20.45 1.58 -9.23
CA LEU A 605 -20.08 0.72 -10.34
C LEU A 605 -20.07 -0.75 -9.92
N HIS A 606 -21.15 -1.18 -9.26
CA HIS A 606 -21.34 -2.55 -8.79
C HIS A 606 -20.10 -3.15 -8.09
N GLY A 607 -19.34 -2.31 -7.36
CA GLY A 607 -18.15 -2.72 -6.61
C GLY A 607 -16.81 -2.41 -7.26
N ASP A 608 -16.77 -2.17 -8.57
CA ASP A 608 -15.52 -1.92 -9.30
C ASP A 608 -14.75 -0.73 -8.72
N PHE A 609 -15.47 0.34 -8.34
CA PHE A 609 -14.84 1.53 -7.78
C PHE A 609 -14.14 1.26 -6.43
N MET A 610 -14.82 0.57 -5.52
CA MET A 610 -14.26 0.21 -4.21
C MET A 610 -13.10 -0.78 -4.34
N TRP A 611 -13.25 -1.76 -5.23
CA TRP A 611 -12.23 -2.76 -5.50
C TRP A 611 -10.98 -2.15 -6.12
N GLN A 612 -11.12 -1.27 -7.10
CA GLN A 612 -10.00 -0.63 -7.77
C GLN A 612 -9.12 0.13 -6.78
N GLN A 613 -9.72 0.86 -5.82
CA GLN A 613 -8.99 1.51 -4.73
C GLN A 613 -8.17 0.48 -3.94
N ALA A 614 -8.80 -0.57 -3.43
CA ALA A 614 -8.13 -1.62 -2.66
C ALA A 614 -7.04 -2.35 -3.46
N TYR A 615 -7.29 -2.63 -4.74
CA TYR A 615 -6.33 -3.26 -5.65
C TYR A 615 -5.07 -2.39 -5.80
N ARG A 616 -5.21 -1.08 -6.02
CA ARG A 616 -4.07 -0.16 -6.09
C ARG A 616 -3.29 -0.07 -4.79
N LEU A 617 -3.99 -0.03 -3.65
CA LEU A 617 -3.34 -0.10 -2.33
C LEU A 617 -2.51 -1.39 -2.20
N LYS A 618 -3.09 -2.54 -2.56
CA LYS A 618 -2.39 -3.83 -2.50
C LYS A 618 -1.17 -3.88 -3.42
N GLN A 619 -1.25 -3.33 -4.63
CA GLN A 619 -0.12 -3.25 -5.56
C GLN A 619 1.05 -2.42 -5.01
N LEU A 620 0.75 -1.39 -4.20
CA LEU A 620 1.75 -0.60 -3.48
C LEU A 620 2.29 -1.30 -2.23
N GLY A 621 1.79 -2.49 -1.88
CA GLY A 621 2.15 -3.22 -0.67
C GLY A 621 1.37 -2.78 0.59
N ILE A 622 0.34 -1.96 0.45
CA ILE A 622 -0.53 -1.53 1.55
C ILE A 622 -1.58 -2.62 1.79
N ASN A 623 -1.62 -3.13 3.02
CA ASN A 623 -2.54 -4.21 3.45
C ASN A 623 -3.47 -3.77 4.58
N THR A 624 -3.52 -2.47 4.87
CA THR A 624 -4.35 -1.86 5.91
C THR A 624 -5.33 -0.92 5.23
N GLY A 625 -6.61 -0.95 5.63
CA GLY A 625 -7.61 -0.07 5.07
C GLY A 625 -8.62 0.41 6.11
N TYR A 626 -9.20 1.58 5.84
CA TYR A 626 -10.37 2.10 6.54
C TYR A 626 -11.52 2.23 5.55
N ILE A 627 -12.66 1.60 5.81
CA ILE A 627 -13.87 1.75 5.00
C ILE A 627 -14.69 2.91 5.55
N ALA A 628 -14.89 3.93 4.72
CA ALA A 628 -15.86 4.98 4.94
C ALA A 628 -17.13 4.66 4.12
N MET A 629 -18.19 4.10 4.70
CA MET A 629 -18.43 3.78 6.11
C MET A 629 -19.24 2.47 6.23
N PHE A 630 -19.39 1.93 7.44
CA PHE A 630 -20.28 0.80 7.66
C PHE A 630 -21.76 1.19 7.45
N ASP A 631 -22.26 2.17 8.19
CA ASP A 631 -23.68 2.50 8.30
C ASP A 631 -24.04 3.94 7.89
N GLU A 632 -23.18 4.66 7.17
CA GLU A 632 -23.47 6.04 6.68
C GLU A 632 -24.50 6.02 5.52
N TYR A 633 -25.76 5.82 5.87
CA TYR A 633 -26.89 5.87 4.93
C TYR A 633 -27.19 7.31 4.46
N ASP A 634 -26.78 8.32 5.22
CA ASP A 634 -26.98 9.74 4.93
C ASP A 634 -26.33 10.17 3.61
N GLU A 635 -25.06 9.81 3.43
CA GLU A 635 -24.21 10.20 2.29
C GLU A 635 -23.99 9.10 1.26
N GLY A 636 -24.74 8.00 1.38
CA GLY A 636 -24.67 6.90 0.43
C GLY A 636 -23.33 6.17 0.41
N THR A 637 -22.54 6.24 1.49
CA THR A 637 -21.23 5.57 1.61
C THR A 637 -21.30 4.26 2.41
N ALA A 638 -22.46 3.91 2.98
CA ALA A 638 -22.67 2.66 3.72
C ALA A 638 -22.31 1.40 2.90
N ILE A 639 -21.57 0.47 3.52
CA ILE A 639 -21.42 -0.91 3.04
C ILE A 639 -22.46 -1.87 3.66
N ALA A 640 -23.15 -1.47 4.72
CA ALA A 640 -24.26 -2.20 5.31
C ALA A 640 -25.39 -2.44 4.29
N LYS A 641 -26.21 -3.47 4.54
CA LYS A 641 -27.19 -3.93 3.56
C LYS A 641 -28.18 -2.82 3.18
N ALA A 642 -28.41 -2.66 1.88
CA ALA A 642 -29.25 -1.61 1.31
C ALA A 642 -30.19 -2.16 0.23
N ALA A 643 -31.19 -1.36 -0.16
CA ALA A 643 -32.15 -1.69 -1.19
C ALA A 643 -31.48 -2.05 -2.52
N GLU A 644 -31.73 -3.27 -2.99
CA GLU A 644 -31.14 -3.81 -4.22
C GLU A 644 -31.59 -3.04 -5.46
N ASN A 645 -32.88 -2.66 -5.48
CA ASN A 645 -33.54 -2.02 -6.61
C ASN A 645 -34.81 -1.27 -6.17
N SER A 646 -35.50 -0.68 -7.16
CA SER A 646 -36.70 0.12 -6.94
C SER A 646 -37.86 -0.62 -6.26
N ALA A 647 -37.90 -1.96 -6.29
CA ALA A 647 -38.91 -2.75 -5.58
C ALA A 647 -38.79 -2.62 -4.05
N MET A 648 -37.58 -2.29 -3.55
CA MET A 648 -37.23 -2.22 -2.14
C MET A 648 -37.20 -0.80 -1.57
N ILE A 649 -37.67 0.20 -2.32
CA ILE A 649 -37.74 1.59 -1.85
C ILE A 649 -39.19 2.12 -1.88
N PRO A 650 -39.51 3.13 -1.05
CA PRO A 650 -40.80 3.81 -1.10
C PRO A 650 -41.11 4.40 -2.49
N THR A 651 -42.36 4.28 -2.94
CA THR A 651 -42.76 4.71 -4.29
C THR A 651 -42.87 6.23 -4.48
N ASN A 652 -42.87 7.01 -3.39
CA ASN A 652 -43.09 8.45 -3.42
C ASN A 652 -41.86 9.30 -3.09
N GLN A 653 -40.67 8.68 -2.99
CA GLN A 653 -39.42 9.36 -2.66
C GLN A 653 -38.26 8.66 -3.38
N TYR A 654 -37.31 9.45 -3.91
CA TYR A 654 -36.09 8.90 -4.46
C TYR A 654 -35.15 8.40 -3.33
N PHE A 655 -34.57 7.22 -3.55
CA PHE A 655 -33.44 6.69 -2.79
C PHE A 655 -32.46 6.04 -3.76
N LEU A 656 -31.17 6.17 -3.47
CA LEU A 656 -30.14 5.42 -4.17
C LEU A 656 -30.35 3.92 -3.90
N THR A 657 -30.21 3.11 -4.94
CA THR A 657 -30.34 1.65 -4.89
C THR A 657 -29.07 1.02 -5.42
N LEU A 658 -28.77 -0.23 -5.02
CA LEU A 658 -27.52 -0.87 -5.40
C LEU A 658 -27.42 -1.13 -6.91
N ASN A 659 -28.54 -1.24 -7.62
CA ASN A 659 -28.58 -1.38 -9.07
C ASN A 659 -28.66 -0.06 -9.85
N ALA A 660 -28.45 1.09 -9.21
CA ALA A 660 -28.53 2.41 -9.86
C ALA A 660 -27.57 2.56 -11.07
N ASP A 661 -26.51 1.76 -11.10
CA ASP A 661 -25.53 1.73 -12.19
C ASP A 661 -25.91 0.77 -13.34
N GLY A 662 -27.12 0.21 -13.31
CA GLY A 662 -27.65 -0.69 -14.35
C GLY A 662 -27.29 -2.16 -14.17
N VAL A 663 -26.57 -2.52 -13.10
CA VAL A 663 -26.18 -3.89 -12.78
C VAL A 663 -26.79 -4.30 -11.44
N ALA A 664 -27.57 -5.38 -11.44
CA ALA A 664 -28.16 -5.90 -10.22
C ALA A 664 -27.10 -6.55 -9.32
N VAL A 665 -27.14 -6.24 -8.03
CA VAL A 665 -26.36 -6.89 -6.97
C VAL A 665 -27.25 -7.10 -5.73
N SER A 666 -27.02 -8.17 -4.97
CA SER A 666 -27.71 -8.39 -3.68
C SER A 666 -27.41 -7.32 -2.64
N SER A 667 -28.30 -7.24 -1.65
CA SER A 667 -28.17 -6.29 -0.54
C SER A 667 -26.87 -6.47 0.27
N ASP A 668 -26.30 -7.67 0.32
CA ASP A 668 -25.07 -7.97 1.07
C ASP A 668 -23.78 -7.83 0.25
N PHE A 669 -23.88 -7.43 -1.03
CA PHE A 669 -22.77 -7.40 -1.96
C PHE A 669 -21.56 -6.62 -1.45
N TYR A 670 -21.77 -5.41 -0.90
CA TYR A 670 -20.67 -4.57 -0.41
C TYR A 670 -20.02 -5.10 0.88
N LEU A 671 -20.74 -5.90 1.68
CA LEU A 671 -20.16 -6.62 2.81
C LEU A 671 -19.24 -7.74 2.31
N ARG A 672 -19.70 -8.54 1.34
CA ARG A 672 -18.87 -9.58 0.70
C ARG A 672 -17.64 -8.99 0.03
N LEU A 673 -17.80 -7.86 -0.67
CA LEU A 673 -16.69 -7.13 -1.29
C LEU A 673 -15.65 -6.66 -0.25
N ALA A 674 -16.09 -6.11 0.89
CA ALA A 674 -15.19 -5.76 1.98
C ALA A 674 -14.44 -7.00 2.52
N GLY A 675 -15.13 -8.13 2.65
CA GLY A 675 -14.52 -9.40 3.02
C GLY A 675 -13.43 -9.83 2.03
N ASP A 676 -13.69 -9.70 0.73
CA ASP A 676 -12.76 -10.06 -0.34
C ASP A 676 -11.55 -9.13 -0.38
N ILE A 677 -11.75 -7.83 -0.16
CA ILE A 677 -10.66 -6.87 0.04
C ILE A 677 -9.78 -7.32 1.22
N ASN A 678 -10.37 -7.71 2.35
CA ASN A 678 -9.61 -8.16 3.50
C ASN A 678 -8.84 -9.47 3.21
N ARG A 679 -9.45 -10.42 2.51
CA ARG A 679 -8.78 -11.65 2.06
C ARG A 679 -7.61 -11.34 1.13
N MET A 680 -7.75 -10.38 0.22
CA MET A 680 -6.68 -9.92 -0.68
C MET A 680 -5.54 -9.26 0.11
N PHE A 681 -5.84 -8.38 1.05
CA PHE A 681 -4.85 -7.78 1.93
C PHE A 681 -4.07 -8.82 2.72
N LYS A 682 -4.75 -9.85 3.23
CA LYS A 682 -4.15 -11.00 3.95
C LYS A 682 -3.47 -12.03 3.04
N GLY A 683 -3.48 -11.86 1.72
CA GLY A 683 -2.87 -12.80 0.76
C GLY A 683 -3.60 -14.13 0.63
N GLN A 684 -4.86 -14.19 1.07
CA GLN A 684 -5.71 -15.39 1.04
C GLN A 684 -6.38 -15.59 -0.33
N ILE A 685 -6.40 -14.55 -1.16
CA ILE A 685 -6.81 -14.62 -2.57
C ILE A 685 -5.80 -13.88 -3.46
N PRO A 686 -5.72 -14.21 -4.76
CA PRO A 686 -4.85 -13.53 -5.70
C PRO A 686 -5.15 -12.03 -5.83
N VAL A 687 -4.13 -11.25 -6.17
CA VAL A 687 -4.27 -9.82 -6.44
C VAL A 687 -4.68 -9.65 -7.91
N THR A 688 -5.96 -9.35 -8.16
CA THR A 688 -6.53 -9.21 -9.51
C THR A 688 -7.18 -7.85 -9.71
N ALA A 689 -7.13 -7.32 -10.94
CA ALA A 689 -7.73 -6.03 -11.27
C ALA A 689 -9.26 -6.02 -11.14
N SER A 690 -9.92 -7.13 -11.46
CA SER A 690 -11.36 -7.32 -11.27
C SER A 690 -11.65 -7.98 -9.93
N HIS A 691 -12.76 -7.59 -9.29
CA HIS A 691 -13.18 -8.22 -8.04
C HIS A 691 -13.70 -9.65 -8.27
N PRO A 692 -13.44 -10.58 -7.33
CA PRO A 692 -14.00 -11.94 -7.40
C PRO A 692 -15.42 -12.02 -6.83
N THR A 693 -15.93 -10.93 -6.23
CA THR A 693 -17.24 -10.89 -5.57
C THR A 693 -18.37 -11.14 -6.55
N THR A 694 -19.21 -12.14 -6.28
CA THR A 694 -20.37 -12.47 -7.13
C THR A 694 -21.51 -11.47 -6.97
N HIS A 695 -22.24 -11.16 -8.03
CA HIS A 695 -23.39 -10.25 -7.99
C HIS A 695 -24.69 -10.86 -7.44
N GLN A 696 -24.66 -12.12 -7.00
CA GLN A 696 -25.85 -12.94 -6.69
C GLN A 696 -26.93 -12.21 -5.92
#